data_AF-A0A6B1FVS4-F1
#
_entry.id   AF-A0A6B1FVS4-F1
#
_cell.length_a   1.000
_cell.length_b   1.000
_cell.length_c   1.000
_cell.angle_alpha   90.00
_cell.angle_beta   90.00
_cell.angle_gamma   90.00
#
_symmetry.space_group_name_H-M   'P 1'
#
loop_
_entity.id
_entity.type
_entity.pdbx_description
1 polymer ?
#
loop_
_entity_poly.entity_id
_entity_poly.type
_entity_poly.pdbx_seq_one_letter_code
_entity_poly.pdbx_strand_id
1 'polypeptide(L)'
;MQRLTVLAILTFLSTFAFAPERASAQAGAASVVRLEASPPSVVVMTGEEVPFEVRALDAQGRVVADAEVRTVAPRAAATVRGGTVRGRAMGEYEIVATLLTPAGYEGTPPSLRVPLTVLAPEVATVEVTAEPGRLYQGTTLRHTATARHADGSARTAPVVSWSSSDPSVATVDRFGYVTATGTGAVTIRADVEGTAGTAAYDVAPFPAVSLDIAGLADEVRTGDVQHLTAVARDAAGEVVADVPVTWTHTAVPDAEMIAPSAPGQIARGRFVADVPGVYTIVANAGPLSARATLQAVGRDAVRELTLVGTGSTATVRTTDFWVFEGLDGRDYALTGAKMSDGYAYAWDVTNPANIFKTDSLQVDARAVNDVKVSPDARYATLTREGASNRRNGVVFLDLADPAHPVIASEVVEGLTGGVHNAFPDDDYAYVLAAGDKYVIIDVADIYNPRVVGEYNHPDSRLHDVWVLNGIAYSAEWEKGMVAVDVGNGRWGGTPENPVLISELPVPTGTTHAIFPYQSQSTDRFYVFVGDENMQRRGLANAGPRGGGSYQLPYDPETGMNGIPLATQGYIQVIDFTDPDNPEMVARYEVSEYGTHNIWVEDDILYQAYYEGGLRVVDVSGELMGNLYTQGREIAVHKSTDVNGWVPNSTMVWSAMPFKGHVFFSDTNSGLWSVKVEPPERPVS
;
A
#
# COMPACT_ATOMS: atom_id res chain seq x y z
N MET A 1 -77.33 -13.76 28.34
CA MET A 1 -77.43 -15.21 28.10
C MET A 1 -77.19 -15.44 26.60
N GLN A 2 -75.95 -15.32 26.12
CA GLN A 2 -74.99 -16.41 25.79
C GLN A 2 -75.57 -17.40 24.74
N ARG A 3 -74.98 -17.60 23.55
CA ARG A 3 -73.56 -17.80 23.26
C ARG A 3 -73.11 -17.24 21.90
N LEU A 4 -71.82 -16.87 21.87
CA LEU A 4 -70.99 -16.42 20.76
C LEU A 4 -70.87 -17.44 19.61
N THR A 5 -70.74 -16.94 18.39
CA THR A 5 -70.23 -17.68 17.22
C THR A 5 -68.83 -17.18 16.92
N VAL A 6 -67.83 -18.05 17.04
CA VAL A 6 -66.42 -17.77 16.69
C VAL A 6 -66.13 -18.42 15.35
N LEU A 7 -65.67 -17.62 14.39
CA LEU A 7 -65.16 -18.03 13.08
C LEU A 7 -63.65 -18.22 13.23
N ALA A 8 -63.18 -19.47 13.14
CA ALA A 8 -61.76 -19.80 13.07
C ALA A 8 -61.43 -20.26 11.65
N ILE A 9 -60.65 -19.44 10.93
CA ILE A 9 -60.04 -19.77 9.65
C ILE A 9 -58.70 -20.43 9.98
N LEU A 10 -58.55 -21.72 9.64
CA LEU A 10 -57.30 -22.46 9.71
C LEU A 10 -56.42 -22.08 8.51
N THR A 11 -55.29 -21.45 8.78
CA THR A 11 -54.24 -21.13 7.80
C THR A 11 -53.46 -22.40 7.46
N PHE A 12 -53.39 -22.74 6.18
CA PHE A 12 -52.50 -23.77 5.63
C PHE A 12 -51.05 -23.27 5.74
N LEU A 13 -50.23 -23.92 6.57
CA LEU A 13 -48.77 -23.75 6.56
C LEU A 13 -48.18 -24.84 5.67
N SER A 14 -47.81 -24.48 4.44
CA SER A 14 -46.98 -25.31 3.58
C SER A 14 -45.51 -25.13 3.99
N THR A 15 -44.99 -26.08 4.77
CA THR A 15 -43.55 -26.22 5.01
C THR A 15 -42.88 -26.75 3.74
N PHE A 16 -42.15 -25.88 3.03
CA PHE A 16 -41.19 -26.34 2.03
C PHE A 16 -40.02 -27.03 2.75
N ALA A 17 -39.91 -28.34 2.54
CA ALA A 17 -38.80 -29.16 3.02
C ALA A 17 -37.54 -28.90 2.18
N PHE A 18 -36.66 -28.02 2.66
CA PHE A 18 -35.26 -27.90 2.22
C PHE A 18 -34.33 -28.32 3.38
N ALA A 19 -34.44 -29.57 3.81
CA ALA A 19 -33.64 -30.12 4.91
C ALA A 19 -32.90 -31.46 4.65
N PRO A 20 -33.20 -32.30 3.63
CA PRO A 20 -32.52 -33.59 3.54
C PRO A 20 -31.07 -33.51 3.02
N GLU A 21 -30.71 -32.54 2.17
CA GLU A 21 -29.35 -32.44 1.59
C GLU A 21 -28.27 -31.97 2.58
N ARG A 22 -28.61 -31.11 3.55
CA ARG A 22 -27.61 -30.64 4.54
C ARG A 22 -27.30 -31.68 5.61
N ALA A 23 -28.26 -32.56 5.94
CA ALA A 23 -28.06 -33.61 6.93
C ALA A 23 -27.26 -34.81 6.37
N SER A 24 -27.36 -35.11 5.07
CA SER A 24 -26.55 -36.16 4.41
C SER A 24 -25.08 -35.74 4.25
N ALA A 25 -24.84 -34.48 3.88
CA ALA A 25 -23.48 -33.92 3.80
C ALA A 25 -22.75 -33.93 5.16
N GLN A 26 -23.49 -33.74 6.26
CA GLN A 26 -22.96 -33.78 7.63
C GLN A 26 -22.51 -35.18 8.09
N ALA A 27 -23.12 -36.26 7.59
CA ALA A 27 -22.72 -37.63 7.93
C ALA A 27 -21.54 -38.14 7.07
N GLY A 28 -21.39 -37.63 5.84
CA GLY A 28 -20.33 -38.00 4.90
C GLY A 28 -18.93 -37.60 5.39
N ALA A 29 -18.78 -36.36 5.86
CA ALA A 29 -17.48 -35.81 6.31
C ALA A 29 -16.82 -36.60 7.46
N ALA A 30 -17.61 -37.23 8.34
CA ALA A 30 -17.11 -38.04 9.44
C ALA A 30 -16.53 -39.39 9.00
N SER A 31 -16.84 -39.87 7.80
CA SER A 31 -16.35 -41.14 7.26
C SER A 31 -15.09 -41.03 6.40
N VAL A 32 -14.68 -39.80 6.08
CA VAL A 32 -13.46 -39.51 5.32
C VAL A 32 -12.22 -39.79 6.17
N VAL A 33 -11.31 -40.61 5.66
CA VAL A 33 -10.02 -40.91 6.33
C VAL A 33 -8.81 -40.37 5.58
N ARG A 34 -8.92 -40.09 4.27
CA ARG A 34 -7.82 -39.52 3.48
C ARG A 34 -8.32 -38.70 2.30
N LEU A 35 -7.47 -37.77 1.85
CA LEU A 35 -7.66 -37.01 0.61
C LEU A 35 -6.71 -37.53 -0.46
N GLU A 36 -7.13 -37.50 -1.72
CA GLU A 36 -6.32 -37.90 -2.87
C GLU A 36 -6.46 -36.85 -3.99
N ALA A 37 -5.34 -36.37 -4.51
CA ALA A 37 -5.31 -35.37 -5.58
C ALA A 37 -5.09 -36.00 -6.95
N SER A 38 -5.72 -35.43 -7.97
CA SER A 38 -5.53 -35.78 -9.37
C SER A 38 -5.28 -34.51 -10.19
N PRO A 39 -4.08 -34.31 -10.75
CA PRO A 39 -2.88 -35.14 -10.57
C PRO A 39 -2.30 -35.07 -9.14
N PRO A 40 -1.48 -36.06 -8.70
CA PRO A 40 -0.84 -36.06 -7.38
C PRO A 40 0.29 -35.04 -7.23
N SER A 41 0.71 -34.40 -8.32
CA SER A 41 1.58 -33.24 -8.39
C SER A 41 1.16 -32.39 -9.60
N VAL A 42 1.22 -31.07 -9.47
CA VAL A 42 0.80 -30.13 -10.50
C VAL A 42 2.02 -29.47 -11.11
N VAL A 43 2.13 -29.49 -12.43
CA VAL A 43 3.11 -28.68 -13.18
C VAL A 43 2.32 -27.79 -14.13
N VAL A 44 2.54 -26.48 -14.07
CA VAL A 44 1.80 -25.49 -14.86
C VAL A 44 2.73 -24.39 -15.33
N MET A 45 2.53 -23.86 -16.54
CA MET A 45 3.23 -22.66 -16.97
C MET A 45 2.59 -21.42 -16.37
N THR A 46 3.36 -20.38 -16.10
CA THR A 46 2.83 -19.08 -15.69
C THR A 46 1.80 -18.59 -16.72
N GLY A 47 0.61 -18.19 -16.24
CA GLY A 47 -0.50 -17.72 -17.07
C GLY A 47 -1.45 -18.83 -17.55
N GLU A 48 -0.98 -20.08 -17.61
CA GLU A 48 -1.79 -21.23 -18.04
C GLU A 48 -2.60 -21.86 -16.90
N GLU A 49 -3.62 -22.63 -17.27
CA GLU A 49 -4.45 -23.42 -16.36
C GLU A 49 -4.33 -24.92 -16.63
N VAL A 50 -4.26 -25.71 -15.57
CA VAL A 50 -4.28 -27.18 -15.65
C VAL A 50 -5.39 -27.76 -14.78
N PRO A 51 -6.06 -28.85 -15.20
CA PRO A 51 -7.06 -29.53 -14.38
C PRO A 51 -6.46 -30.03 -13.07
N PHE A 52 -7.22 -29.88 -11.99
CA PHE A 52 -6.84 -30.29 -10.64
C PHE A 52 -8.08 -30.59 -9.79
N GLU A 53 -8.17 -31.82 -9.29
CA GLU A 53 -9.26 -32.29 -8.45
C GLU A 53 -8.70 -32.89 -7.16
N VAL A 54 -9.38 -32.68 -6.03
CA VAL A 54 -9.11 -33.40 -4.79
C VAL A 54 -10.35 -34.16 -4.36
N ARG A 55 -10.20 -35.47 -4.17
CA ARG A 55 -11.27 -36.38 -3.74
C ARG A 55 -11.08 -36.78 -2.30
N ALA A 56 -12.18 -36.85 -1.55
CA ALA A 56 -12.23 -37.38 -0.20
C ALA A 56 -12.61 -38.86 -0.23
N LEU A 57 -11.87 -39.71 0.49
CA LEU A 57 -12.04 -41.15 0.47
C LEU A 57 -12.34 -41.72 1.87
N ASP A 58 -13.26 -42.70 1.92
CA ASP A 58 -13.56 -43.50 3.12
C ASP A 58 -12.48 -44.58 3.39
N ALA A 59 -12.62 -45.29 4.52
CA ALA A 59 -11.68 -46.36 4.91
C ALA A 59 -11.62 -47.54 3.94
N GLN A 60 -12.61 -47.68 3.06
CA GLN A 60 -12.66 -48.70 2.01
C GLN A 60 -12.17 -48.16 0.65
N GLY A 61 -11.70 -46.91 0.60
CA GLY A 61 -11.18 -46.28 -0.61
C GLY A 61 -12.26 -45.76 -1.57
N ARG A 62 -13.51 -45.64 -1.13
CA ARG A 62 -14.62 -45.11 -1.95
C ARG A 62 -14.72 -43.60 -1.79
N VAL A 63 -15.08 -42.91 -2.88
CA VAL A 63 -15.29 -41.46 -2.89
C VAL A 63 -16.51 -41.10 -2.05
N VAL A 64 -16.32 -40.16 -1.13
CA VAL A 64 -17.41 -39.55 -0.36
C VAL A 64 -17.87 -38.30 -1.10
N ALA A 65 -18.98 -38.42 -1.83
CA ALA A 65 -19.43 -37.38 -2.77
C ALA A 65 -19.80 -36.04 -2.11
N ASP A 66 -20.29 -36.07 -0.87
CA ASP A 66 -20.77 -34.88 -0.16
C ASP A 66 -19.68 -34.23 0.73
N ALA A 67 -18.43 -34.71 0.65
CA ALA A 67 -17.34 -34.18 1.44
C ALA A 67 -16.74 -32.92 0.80
N GLU A 68 -16.83 -31.79 1.51
CA GLU A 68 -16.24 -30.54 1.04
C GLU A 68 -14.74 -30.47 1.38
N VAL A 69 -13.92 -30.24 0.36
CA VAL A 69 -12.47 -30.06 0.51
C VAL A 69 -12.11 -28.63 0.13
N ARG A 70 -11.45 -27.94 1.06
CA ARG A 70 -10.87 -26.62 0.79
C ARG A 70 -9.46 -26.79 0.26
N THR A 71 -9.18 -26.22 -0.91
CA THR A 71 -7.84 -26.17 -1.51
C THR A 71 -7.29 -24.74 -1.44
N VAL A 72 -6.01 -24.62 -1.08
CA VAL A 72 -5.32 -23.33 -0.99
C VAL A 72 -3.91 -23.48 -1.56
N ALA A 73 -3.53 -22.62 -2.49
CA ALA A 73 -2.15 -22.44 -2.92
C ALA A 73 -1.59 -21.11 -2.38
N PRO A 74 -0.26 -20.94 -2.28
CA PRO A 74 0.35 -19.63 -2.06
C PRO A 74 -0.16 -18.65 -3.12
N ARG A 75 -0.67 -17.50 -2.67
CA ARG A 75 -1.40 -16.54 -3.52
C ARG A 75 -0.56 -15.99 -4.67
N ALA A 76 0.72 -15.72 -4.42
CA ALA A 76 1.67 -15.29 -5.42
C ALA A 76 1.98 -16.41 -6.45
N ALA A 77 1.86 -17.67 -6.04
CA ALA A 77 2.26 -18.82 -6.87
C ALA A 77 1.18 -19.26 -7.85
N ALA A 78 -0.06 -19.41 -7.39
CA ALA A 78 -1.15 -19.93 -8.21
C ALA A 78 -2.55 -19.64 -7.63
N THR A 79 -3.56 -19.71 -8.48
CA THR A 79 -4.97 -19.73 -8.08
C THR A 79 -5.55 -21.12 -8.28
N VAL A 80 -6.32 -21.63 -7.30
CA VAL A 80 -7.02 -22.91 -7.40
C VAL A 80 -8.52 -22.64 -7.35
N ARG A 81 -9.24 -22.83 -8.46
CA ARG A 81 -10.68 -22.56 -8.54
C ARG A 81 -11.32 -23.42 -9.63
N GLY A 82 -12.57 -23.84 -9.45
CA GLY A 82 -13.35 -24.48 -10.52
C GLY A 82 -12.75 -25.79 -11.05
N GLY A 83 -11.92 -26.48 -10.25
CA GLY A 83 -11.23 -27.70 -10.69
C GLY A 83 -10.01 -27.44 -11.57
N THR A 84 -9.47 -26.22 -11.58
CA THR A 84 -8.20 -25.90 -12.25
C THR A 84 -7.21 -25.21 -11.30
N VAL A 85 -5.93 -25.28 -11.67
CA VAL A 85 -4.84 -24.52 -11.07
C VAL A 85 -4.26 -23.60 -12.15
N ARG A 86 -4.29 -22.29 -11.91
CA ARG A 86 -3.65 -21.28 -12.76
C ARG A 86 -2.30 -20.87 -12.19
N GLY A 87 -1.21 -21.03 -12.95
CA GLY A 87 0.13 -20.60 -12.53
C GLY A 87 0.29 -19.07 -12.56
N ARG A 88 0.96 -18.50 -11.55
CA ARG A 88 1.20 -17.03 -11.42
C ARG A 88 2.66 -16.65 -11.24
N ALA A 89 3.39 -17.33 -10.36
CA ALA A 89 4.81 -17.06 -10.15
C ALA A 89 5.60 -18.35 -10.25
N MET A 90 6.70 -18.33 -11.02
CA MET A 90 7.57 -19.48 -11.19
C MET A 90 8.14 -19.97 -9.85
N GLY A 91 8.39 -21.27 -9.73
CA GLY A 91 8.99 -21.87 -8.54
C GLY A 91 8.32 -23.17 -8.10
N GLU A 92 8.79 -23.68 -6.96
CA GLU A 92 8.25 -24.87 -6.31
C GLU A 92 7.42 -24.47 -5.08
N TYR A 93 6.20 -24.98 -5.02
CA TYR A 93 5.18 -24.63 -4.06
C TYR A 93 4.38 -25.87 -3.64
N GLU A 94 3.42 -25.68 -2.74
CA GLU A 94 2.48 -26.74 -2.35
C GLU A 94 1.04 -26.21 -2.37
N ILE A 95 0.13 -27.00 -2.94
CA ILE A 95 -1.31 -26.83 -2.72
C ILE A 95 -1.67 -27.62 -1.46
N VAL A 96 -2.30 -26.96 -0.50
CA VAL A 96 -2.82 -27.59 0.72
C VAL A 96 -4.31 -27.83 0.53
N ALA A 97 -4.70 -29.09 0.56
CA ALA A 97 -6.09 -29.51 0.60
C ALA A 97 -6.45 -29.92 2.03
N THR A 98 -7.57 -29.44 2.55
CA THR A 98 -8.05 -29.77 3.90
C THR A 98 -9.55 -30.06 3.87
N LEU A 99 -9.95 -31.17 4.47
CA LEU A 99 -11.35 -31.52 4.61
C LEU A 99 -12.05 -30.48 5.51
N LEU A 100 -13.18 -29.95 5.08
CA LEU A 100 -14.04 -29.14 5.94
C LEU A 100 -14.83 -30.08 6.85
N THR A 101 -14.66 -29.91 8.17
CA THR A 101 -15.30 -30.74 9.18
C THR A 101 -16.49 -30.02 9.82
N PRO A 102 -17.53 -30.75 10.26
CA PRO A 102 -18.69 -30.16 10.92
C PRO A 102 -18.35 -29.61 12.31
N ALA A 103 -19.21 -28.72 12.82
CA ALA A 103 -19.09 -28.18 14.17
C ALA A 103 -19.13 -29.30 15.21
N GLY A 104 -18.16 -29.32 16.14
CA GLY A 104 -18.02 -30.37 17.16
C GLY A 104 -17.22 -31.60 16.73
N TYR A 105 -16.57 -31.58 15.56
CA TYR A 105 -15.61 -32.63 15.16
C TYR A 105 -14.40 -32.64 16.11
N GLU A 106 -14.17 -33.77 16.79
CA GLU A 106 -13.12 -33.92 17.81
C GLU A 106 -11.78 -34.44 17.25
N GLY A 107 -11.71 -34.77 15.95
CA GLY A 107 -10.50 -35.27 15.29
C GLY A 107 -9.64 -34.20 14.62
N THR A 108 -8.45 -34.58 14.13
CA THR A 108 -7.66 -33.75 13.20
C THR A 108 -8.22 -33.91 11.78
N PRO A 109 -8.65 -32.82 11.11
CA PRO A 109 -9.15 -32.90 9.74
C PRO A 109 -8.10 -33.52 8.79
N PRO A 110 -8.48 -34.50 7.94
CA PRO A 110 -7.60 -34.98 6.88
C PRO A 110 -7.08 -33.83 6.01
N SER A 111 -5.76 -33.80 5.81
CA SER A 111 -5.08 -32.80 4.99
C SER A 111 -4.11 -33.47 4.02
N LEU A 112 -3.97 -32.92 2.82
CA LEU A 112 -3.03 -33.36 1.79
C LEU A 112 -2.22 -32.16 1.28
N ARG A 113 -0.90 -32.36 1.14
CA ARG A 113 0.01 -31.42 0.46
C ARG A 113 0.31 -31.97 -0.92
N VAL A 114 0.05 -31.17 -1.94
CA VAL A 114 0.28 -31.52 -3.34
C VAL A 114 1.41 -30.63 -3.87
N PRO A 115 2.53 -31.19 -4.35
CA PRO A 115 3.58 -30.41 -4.97
C PRO A 115 3.06 -29.65 -6.19
N LEU A 116 3.42 -28.38 -6.30
CA LEU A 116 3.10 -27.50 -7.40
C LEU A 116 4.40 -26.89 -7.96
N THR A 117 4.72 -27.18 -9.21
CA THR A 117 5.81 -26.53 -9.93
C THR A 117 5.22 -25.58 -10.95
N VAL A 118 5.50 -24.29 -10.81
CA VAL A 118 5.15 -23.28 -11.80
C VAL A 118 6.39 -22.98 -12.63
N LEU A 119 6.30 -23.23 -13.93
CA LEU A 119 7.38 -22.98 -14.89
C LEU A 119 7.13 -21.64 -15.60
N ALA A 120 8.19 -20.97 -16.04
CA ALA A 120 8.06 -19.79 -16.90
C ALA A 120 8.21 -20.19 -18.38
N PRO A 121 7.56 -19.46 -19.31
CA PRO A 121 7.82 -19.64 -20.74
C PRO A 121 9.29 -19.38 -21.09
N GLU A 122 9.73 -19.87 -22.25
CA GLU A 122 11.08 -19.60 -22.76
C GLU A 122 11.27 -18.09 -23.04
N VAL A 123 12.52 -17.62 -22.89
CA VAL A 123 12.89 -16.25 -23.23
C VAL A 123 13.07 -16.13 -24.74
N ALA A 124 12.27 -15.26 -25.37
CA ALA A 124 12.31 -15.03 -26.81
C ALA A 124 13.29 -13.92 -27.21
N THR A 125 13.40 -12.86 -26.41
CA THR A 125 14.27 -11.71 -26.71
C THR A 125 14.97 -11.20 -25.46
N VAL A 126 16.19 -10.69 -25.63
CA VAL A 126 16.93 -9.94 -24.61
C VAL A 126 17.35 -8.60 -25.19
N GLU A 127 16.91 -7.52 -24.56
CA GLU A 127 17.27 -6.14 -24.91
C GLU A 127 18.30 -5.61 -23.92
N VAL A 128 19.37 -4.99 -24.43
CA VAL A 128 20.43 -4.38 -23.60
C VAL A 128 20.32 -2.88 -23.69
N THR A 129 20.07 -2.21 -22.56
CA THR A 129 19.98 -0.76 -22.45
C THR A 129 21.13 -0.22 -21.59
N ALA A 130 21.77 0.86 -22.02
CA ALA A 130 22.82 1.54 -21.24
C ALA A 130 22.27 2.80 -20.58
N GLU A 131 22.85 3.18 -19.45
CA GLU A 131 22.66 4.52 -18.89
C GLU A 131 23.11 5.61 -19.90
N PRO A 132 22.50 6.80 -19.89
CA PRO A 132 22.89 7.90 -20.78
C PRO A 132 24.39 8.24 -20.66
N GLY A 133 25.04 8.44 -21.80
CA GLY A 133 26.45 8.83 -21.88
C GLY A 133 27.20 8.05 -22.95
N ARG A 134 28.46 8.44 -23.18
CA ARG A 134 29.35 7.79 -24.14
C ARG A 134 30.49 7.09 -23.43
N LEU A 135 30.78 5.85 -23.84
CA LEU A 135 31.89 5.08 -23.30
C LEU A 135 33.23 5.60 -23.85
N TYR A 136 34.00 6.28 -22.99
CA TYR A 136 35.38 6.69 -23.23
C TYR A 136 36.36 5.83 -22.43
N GLN A 137 37.62 5.77 -22.85
CA GLN A 137 38.66 5.07 -22.09
C GLN A 137 38.69 5.55 -20.62
N GLY A 138 38.64 4.61 -19.68
CA GLY A 138 38.62 4.85 -18.23
C GLY A 138 37.24 5.14 -17.63
N THR A 139 36.19 5.28 -18.45
CA THR A 139 34.82 5.52 -17.95
C THR A 139 34.06 4.21 -17.74
N THR A 140 33.01 4.29 -16.92
CA THR A 140 32.11 3.17 -16.63
C THR A 140 30.66 3.60 -16.93
N LEU A 141 29.90 2.70 -17.56
CA LEU A 141 28.46 2.84 -17.78
C LEU A 141 27.74 1.59 -17.30
N ARG A 142 26.64 1.75 -16.57
CA ARG A 142 25.79 0.62 -16.20
C ARG A 142 24.90 0.23 -17.37
N HIS A 143 24.75 -1.06 -17.56
CA HIS A 143 23.85 -1.67 -18.52
C HIS A 143 22.83 -2.53 -17.78
N THR A 144 21.60 -2.53 -18.29
CA THR A 144 20.53 -3.42 -17.85
C THR A 144 20.13 -4.31 -19.03
N ALA A 145 19.68 -5.52 -18.71
CA ALA A 145 19.18 -6.46 -19.69
C ALA A 145 17.72 -6.82 -19.35
N THR A 146 16.82 -6.58 -20.30
CA THR A 146 15.40 -6.91 -20.18
C THR A 146 15.09 -8.11 -21.06
N ALA A 147 14.76 -9.24 -20.43
CA ALA A 147 14.34 -10.45 -21.12
C ALA A 147 12.81 -10.48 -21.26
N ARG A 148 12.31 -10.88 -22.44
CA ARG A 148 10.87 -11.00 -22.73
C ARG A 148 10.52 -12.34 -23.34
N HIS A 149 9.31 -12.78 -23.05
CA HIS A 149 8.68 -13.95 -23.66
C HIS A 149 8.09 -13.61 -25.04
N ALA A 150 7.66 -14.63 -25.79
CA ALA A 150 7.12 -14.46 -27.14
C ALA A 150 5.84 -13.62 -27.20
N ASP A 151 5.09 -13.53 -26.09
CA ASP A 151 3.89 -12.71 -25.93
C ASP A 151 4.20 -11.25 -25.51
N GLY A 152 5.48 -10.89 -25.36
CA GLY A 152 5.95 -9.56 -24.95
C GLY A 152 6.06 -9.34 -23.45
N SER A 153 5.54 -10.25 -22.62
CA SER A 153 5.64 -10.17 -21.16
C SER A 153 7.11 -10.26 -20.69
N ALA A 154 7.44 -9.54 -19.63
CA ALA A 154 8.79 -9.48 -19.09
C ALA A 154 9.11 -10.74 -18.26
N ARG A 155 10.34 -11.25 -18.37
CA ARG A 155 10.85 -12.30 -17.50
C ARG A 155 11.18 -11.71 -16.13
N THR A 156 10.55 -12.21 -15.07
CA THR A 156 10.84 -11.77 -13.70
C THR A 156 12.18 -12.28 -13.22
N ALA A 157 12.99 -11.38 -12.63
CA ALA A 157 14.29 -11.67 -12.02
C ALA A 157 15.23 -12.54 -12.90
N PRO A 158 15.51 -12.15 -14.15
CA PRO A 158 16.34 -12.94 -15.04
C PRO A 158 17.78 -12.99 -14.50
N VAL A 159 18.39 -14.19 -14.51
CA VAL A 159 19.82 -14.33 -14.25
C VAL A 159 20.56 -14.00 -15.53
N VAL A 160 21.26 -12.87 -15.54
CA VAL A 160 21.97 -12.38 -16.72
C VAL A 160 23.44 -12.77 -16.66
N SER A 161 23.94 -13.40 -17.72
CA SER A 161 25.35 -13.66 -17.92
C SER A 161 25.93 -12.62 -18.88
N TRP A 162 26.84 -11.79 -18.38
CA TRP A 162 27.47 -10.72 -19.15
C TRP A 162 28.82 -11.17 -19.72
N SER A 163 29.13 -10.72 -20.94
CA SER A 163 30.42 -10.96 -21.58
C SER A 163 30.82 -9.81 -22.51
N SER A 164 32.12 -9.68 -22.76
CA SER A 164 32.70 -8.71 -23.70
C SER A 164 33.40 -9.45 -24.83
N SER A 165 33.27 -8.95 -26.07
CA SER A 165 34.01 -9.48 -27.22
C SER A 165 35.51 -9.22 -27.12
N ASP A 166 35.93 -8.19 -26.39
CA ASP A 166 37.33 -7.83 -26.19
C ASP A 166 37.53 -7.16 -24.80
N PRO A 167 37.92 -7.94 -23.77
CA PRO A 167 38.21 -7.43 -22.43
C PRO A 167 39.38 -6.43 -22.36
N SER A 168 40.21 -6.32 -23.40
CA SER A 168 41.27 -5.31 -23.44
C SER A 168 40.74 -3.92 -23.82
N VAL A 169 39.61 -3.85 -24.53
CA VAL A 169 38.89 -2.61 -24.87
C VAL A 169 37.86 -2.26 -23.78
N ALA A 170 37.02 -3.20 -23.37
CA ALA A 170 36.09 -3.00 -22.27
C ALA A 170 35.78 -4.29 -21.51
N THR A 171 35.70 -4.19 -20.20
CA THR A 171 35.28 -5.27 -19.30
C THR A 171 33.86 -5.04 -18.83
N VAL A 172 33.14 -6.12 -18.48
CA VAL A 172 31.79 -6.04 -17.92
C VAL A 172 31.71 -6.95 -16.70
N ASP A 173 31.17 -6.45 -15.60
CA ASP A 173 30.95 -7.25 -14.40
C ASP A 173 29.60 -7.97 -14.41
N ARG A 174 29.35 -8.82 -13.40
CA ARG A 174 28.09 -9.57 -13.30
C ARG A 174 26.84 -8.70 -13.07
N PHE A 175 27.02 -7.43 -12.73
CA PHE A 175 25.95 -6.47 -12.44
C PHE A 175 25.69 -5.53 -13.63
N GLY A 176 26.39 -5.71 -14.75
CA GLY A 176 26.24 -4.92 -15.96
C GLY A 176 27.06 -3.62 -15.96
N TYR A 177 28.00 -3.42 -15.05
CA TYR A 177 28.91 -2.27 -15.13
C TYR A 177 29.98 -2.53 -16.19
N VAL A 178 29.93 -1.77 -17.28
CA VAL A 178 30.89 -1.85 -18.38
C VAL A 178 31.94 -0.78 -18.18
N THR A 179 33.20 -1.18 -18.01
CA THR A 179 34.34 -0.27 -17.85
C THR A 179 35.24 -0.36 -19.07
N ALA A 180 35.43 0.76 -19.76
CA ALA A 180 36.33 0.85 -20.91
C ALA A 180 37.80 0.93 -20.45
N THR A 181 38.60 -0.06 -20.82
CA THR A 181 40.02 -0.17 -20.47
C THR A 181 40.93 0.33 -21.59
N GLY A 182 40.48 0.25 -22.84
CA GLY A 182 41.22 0.63 -24.04
C GLY A 182 40.32 1.23 -25.11
N THR A 183 40.90 1.65 -26.23
CA THR A 183 40.16 2.22 -27.38
C THR A 183 39.87 1.17 -28.45
N GLY A 184 38.78 1.34 -29.18
CA GLY A 184 38.41 0.49 -30.32
C GLY A 184 36.99 -0.06 -30.23
N ALA A 185 36.64 -0.87 -31.22
CA ALA A 185 35.32 -1.49 -31.29
C ALA A 185 35.20 -2.65 -30.30
N VAL A 186 34.09 -2.70 -29.55
CA VAL A 186 33.77 -3.79 -28.62
C VAL A 186 32.26 -4.03 -28.59
N THR A 187 31.86 -5.28 -28.40
CA THR A 187 30.46 -5.65 -28.20
C THR A 187 30.28 -6.27 -26.83
N ILE A 188 29.35 -5.71 -26.06
CA ILE A 188 28.90 -6.25 -24.78
C ILE A 188 27.68 -7.12 -25.03
N ARG A 189 27.68 -8.34 -24.49
CA ARG A 189 26.63 -9.33 -24.65
C ARG A 189 26.02 -9.68 -23.30
N ALA A 190 24.70 -9.66 -23.22
CA ALA A 190 23.90 -10.19 -22.12
C ALA A 190 23.21 -11.47 -22.59
N ASP A 191 23.37 -12.56 -21.86
CA ASP A 191 22.73 -13.85 -22.13
C ASP A 191 21.78 -14.21 -20.98
N VAL A 192 20.55 -14.58 -21.33
CA VAL A 192 19.51 -15.04 -20.40
C VAL A 192 18.95 -16.33 -20.96
N GLU A 193 19.20 -17.44 -20.26
CA GLU A 193 18.68 -18.78 -20.63
C GLU A 193 19.03 -19.20 -22.07
N GLY A 194 20.19 -18.76 -22.60
CA GLY A 194 20.65 -19.08 -23.95
C GLY A 194 20.21 -18.08 -25.04
N THR A 195 19.31 -17.15 -24.70
CA THR A 195 18.93 -16.03 -25.58
C THR A 195 19.81 -14.82 -25.26
N ALA A 196 20.35 -14.16 -26.29
CA ALA A 196 21.31 -13.08 -26.10
C ALA A 196 20.87 -11.74 -26.72
N GLY A 197 21.16 -10.66 -26.00
CA GLY A 197 21.13 -9.29 -26.47
C GLY A 197 22.54 -8.70 -26.50
N THR A 198 22.75 -7.67 -27.32
CA THR A 198 24.06 -7.05 -27.49
C THR A 198 24.00 -5.53 -27.58
N ALA A 199 25.03 -4.86 -27.05
CA ALA A 199 25.29 -3.44 -27.25
C ALA A 199 26.70 -3.28 -27.83
N ALA A 200 26.82 -2.56 -28.95
CA ALA A 200 28.07 -2.33 -29.64
C ALA A 200 28.59 -0.91 -29.37
N TYR A 201 29.89 -0.80 -29.15
CA TYR A 201 30.58 0.44 -28.83
C TYR A 201 31.83 0.63 -29.69
N ASP A 202 32.14 1.88 -29.99
CA ASP A 202 33.45 2.31 -30.48
C ASP A 202 34.07 3.26 -29.44
N VAL A 203 34.98 2.71 -28.63
CA VAL A 203 35.56 3.40 -27.48
C VAL A 203 36.65 4.34 -27.94
N ALA A 204 36.46 5.63 -27.65
CA ALA A 204 37.43 6.68 -27.95
C ALA A 204 38.32 7.01 -26.73
N PRO A 205 39.48 7.66 -26.94
CA PRO A 205 40.26 8.25 -25.85
C PRO A 205 39.40 9.22 -25.04
N PHE A 206 39.69 9.33 -23.74
CA PHE A 206 39.03 10.30 -22.88
C PHE A 206 39.41 11.74 -23.28
N PRO A 207 38.45 12.59 -23.67
CA PRO A 207 38.75 13.88 -24.30
C PRO A 207 38.97 15.03 -23.31
N ALA A 208 38.53 14.91 -22.06
CA ALA A 208 38.58 15.99 -21.08
C ALA A 208 39.89 15.98 -20.27
N VAL A 209 40.33 17.16 -19.85
CA VAL A 209 41.53 17.41 -19.04
C VAL A 209 41.21 18.04 -17.68
N SER A 210 40.00 18.59 -17.49
CA SER A 210 39.52 19.08 -16.19
C SER A 210 38.09 18.65 -15.91
N LEU A 211 37.74 18.58 -14.63
CA LEU A 211 36.41 18.24 -14.12
C LEU A 211 36.10 19.15 -12.94
N ASP A 212 34.93 19.78 -12.95
CA ASP A 212 34.45 20.64 -11.88
C ASP A 212 33.06 20.18 -11.41
N ILE A 213 32.72 20.43 -10.14
CA ILE A 213 31.37 20.22 -9.59
C ILE A 213 30.71 21.59 -9.42
N ALA A 214 29.47 21.71 -9.90
CA ALA A 214 28.61 22.88 -9.72
C ALA A 214 27.27 22.48 -9.08
N GLY A 215 26.55 23.45 -8.53
CA GLY A 215 25.21 23.25 -7.95
C GLY A 215 25.19 22.77 -6.49
N LEU A 216 26.32 22.87 -5.79
CA LEU A 216 26.43 22.58 -4.36
C LEU A 216 26.43 23.87 -3.54
N ALA A 217 25.56 23.97 -2.54
CA ALA A 217 25.64 25.02 -1.53
C ALA A 217 26.68 24.69 -0.43
N ASP A 218 27.29 25.71 0.16
CA ASP A 218 28.27 25.55 1.26
C ASP A 218 27.61 25.02 2.54
N GLU A 219 26.36 25.41 2.79
CA GLU A 219 25.55 24.99 3.94
C GLU A 219 24.11 24.67 3.51
N VAL A 220 23.57 23.57 4.04
CA VAL A 220 22.20 23.09 3.77
C VAL A 220 21.60 22.51 5.06
N ARG A 221 20.28 22.34 5.13
CA ARG A 221 19.68 21.52 6.18
C ARG A 221 19.70 20.05 5.77
N THR A 222 19.69 19.13 6.72
CA THR A 222 19.36 17.72 6.47
C THR A 222 18.11 17.66 5.61
N GLY A 223 18.00 16.70 4.67
CA GLY A 223 16.87 16.54 3.77
C GLY A 223 16.68 17.58 2.66
N ASP A 224 17.48 18.67 2.58
CA ASP A 224 17.48 19.56 1.41
C ASP A 224 18.21 18.88 0.23
N VAL A 225 17.52 18.70 -0.90
CA VAL A 225 18.10 18.05 -2.10
C VAL A 225 18.94 19.04 -2.91
N GLN A 226 20.20 18.70 -3.13
CA GLN A 226 21.15 19.45 -3.96
C GLN A 226 21.23 18.85 -5.36
N HIS A 227 21.18 19.71 -6.39
CA HIS A 227 21.26 19.32 -7.81
C HIS A 227 22.65 19.61 -8.35
N LEU A 228 23.45 18.56 -8.49
CA LEU A 228 24.85 18.63 -8.86
C LEU A 228 25.04 18.41 -10.35
N THR A 229 25.88 19.25 -10.95
CA THR A 229 26.35 19.07 -12.32
C THR A 229 27.86 18.89 -12.30
N ALA A 230 28.36 17.88 -13.00
CA ALA A 230 29.78 17.71 -13.24
C ALA A 230 30.11 18.25 -14.65
N VAL A 231 31.06 19.18 -14.72
CA VAL A 231 31.45 19.87 -15.95
C VAL A 231 32.85 19.44 -16.36
N ALA A 232 32.93 18.59 -17.38
CA ALA A 232 34.20 18.15 -17.96
C ALA A 232 34.62 19.10 -19.11
N ARG A 233 35.89 19.51 -19.15
CA ARG A 233 36.41 20.40 -20.22
C ARG A 233 37.63 19.82 -20.91
N ASP A 234 37.74 20.06 -22.21
CA ASP A 234 38.90 19.70 -23.01
C ASP A 234 40.07 20.68 -22.84
N ALA A 235 41.17 20.44 -23.56
CA ALA A 235 42.37 21.28 -23.49
C ALA A 235 42.16 22.71 -24.05
N ALA A 236 41.10 22.96 -24.82
CA ALA A 236 40.73 24.28 -25.30
C ALA A 236 39.80 25.01 -24.31
N GLY A 237 39.34 24.34 -23.26
CA GLY A 237 38.40 24.87 -22.25
C GLY A 237 36.92 24.65 -22.60
N GLU A 238 36.63 23.97 -23.71
CA GLU A 238 35.27 23.69 -24.17
C GLU A 238 34.66 22.53 -23.39
N VAL A 239 33.35 22.59 -23.16
CA VAL A 239 32.62 21.55 -22.42
C VAL A 239 32.52 20.28 -23.27
N VAL A 240 32.91 19.15 -22.70
CA VAL A 240 32.70 17.83 -23.30
C VAL A 240 31.33 17.32 -22.85
N ALA A 241 30.42 17.16 -23.80
CA ALA A 241 29.10 16.56 -23.57
C ALA A 241 29.19 15.03 -23.37
N ASP A 242 28.14 14.45 -22.79
CA ASP A 242 27.92 12.99 -22.66
C ASP A 242 29.03 12.21 -21.94
N VAL A 243 29.83 12.88 -21.11
CA VAL A 243 30.84 12.22 -20.27
C VAL A 243 30.13 11.48 -19.12
N PRO A 244 30.32 10.15 -18.98
CA PRO A 244 29.78 9.41 -17.84
C PRO A 244 30.44 9.86 -16.54
N VAL A 245 29.62 10.09 -15.51
CA VAL A 245 30.09 10.56 -14.20
C VAL A 245 29.60 9.61 -13.10
N THR A 246 30.56 9.10 -12.33
CA THR A 246 30.28 8.34 -11.12
C THR A 246 30.36 9.24 -9.91
N TRP A 247 29.25 9.34 -9.18
CA TRP A 247 29.14 10.14 -7.97
C TRP A 247 29.31 9.28 -6.72
N THR A 248 30.09 9.76 -5.77
CA THR A 248 30.19 9.20 -4.42
C THR A 248 30.20 10.31 -3.38
N HIS A 249 29.97 9.95 -2.12
CA HIS A 249 30.14 10.87 -1.01
C HIS A 249 30.81 10.17 0.16
N THR A 250 31.43 10.98 1.02
CA THR A 250 31.90 10.58 2.35
C THR A 250 31.44 11.64 3.34
N ALA A 251 31.19 11.25 4.58
CA ALA A 251 30.67 12.18 5.58
C ALA A 251 31.43 12.07 6.90
N VAL A 252 31.60 13.22 7.55
CA VAL A 252 32.06 13.33 8.94
C VAL A 252 30.87 13.81 9.76
N PRO A 253 30.27 12.95 10.59
CA PRO A 253 29.10 13.34 11.39
C PRO A 253 29.45 14.40 12.42
N ASP A 254 28.45 15.14 12.86
CA ASP A 254 28.64 16.11 13.94
C ASP A 254 29.07 15.45 15.25
N ALA A 255 29.84 16.18 16.07
CA ALA A 255 30.58 15.63 17.22
C ALA A 255 29.68 15.06 18.32
N GLU A 256 28.43 15.52 18.40
CA GLU A 256 27.45 15.08 19.40
C GLU A 256 26.70 13.80 18.98
N MET A 257 26.91 13.30 17.76
CA MET A 257 26.16 12.16 17.22
C MET A 257 26.71 10.81 17.69
N ILE A 258 25.89 10.01 18.38
CA ILE A 258 26.26 8.73 19.03
C ILE A 258 26.22 7.52 18.02
N ALA A 259 26.48 7.73 16.71
CA ALA A 259 26.53 6.76 15.56
C ALA A 259 25.21 6.54 14.75
N PRO A 260 25.23 6.02 13.47
CA PRO A 260 26.33 5.56 12.60
C PRO A 260 26.74 6.57 11.49
N SER A 261 27.69 6.20 10.63
CA SER A 261 28.25 6.95 9.49
C SER A 261 27.17 7.79 8.80
N ALA A 262 27.35 9.11 8.75
CA ALA A 262 26.33 10.06 8.33
C ALA A 262 25.63 9.62 7.01
N PRO A 263 24.41 9.05 7.09
CA PRO A 263 23.75 8.55 5.90
C PRO A 263 23.47 9.72 4.96
N GLY A 264 23.60 9.45 3.67
CA GLY A 264 23.29 10.37 2.61
C GLY A 264 23.02 9.55 1.36
N GLN A 265 22.23 10.11 0.48
CA GLN A 265 21.95 9.47 -0.80
C GLN A 265 22.49 10.36 -1.91
N ILE A 266 23.20 9.75 -2.86
CA ILE A 266 23.57 10.41 -4.10
C ILE A 266 23.12 9.55 -5.28
N ALA A 267 22.29 10.12 -6.15
CA ALA A 267 21.73 9.41 -7.29
C ALA A 267 21.47 10.39 -8.43
N ARG A 268 22.04 10.10 -9.62
CA ARG A 268 21.86 10.91 -10.84
C ARG A 268 22.10 12.42 -10.63
N GLY A 269 23.20 12.75 -9.93
CA GLY A 269 23.55 14.13 -9.62
C GLY A 269 22.71 14.78 -8.52
N ARG A 270 21.71 14.10 -7.94
CA ARG A 270 21.00 14.60 -6.75
C ARG A 270 21.66 14.09 -5.49
N PHE A 271 21.90 14.97 -4.52
CA PHE A 271 22.46 14.63 -3.22
C PHE A 271 21.53 15.10 -2.09
N VAL A 272 21.34 14.25 -1.09
CA VAL A 272 20.63 14.60 0.16
C VAL A 272 21.42 14.10 1.36
N ALA A 273 21.57 14.95 2.37
CA ALA A 273 22.15 14.60 3.66
C ALA A 273 21.05 14.14 4.62
N ASP A 274 21.16 12.93 5.18
CA ASP A 274 20.16 12.45 6.14
C ASP A 274 20.45 12.91 7.57
N VAL A 275 21.69 13.25 7.93
CA VAL A 275 22.02 13.71 9.29
C VAL A 275 22.99 14.90 9.27
N PRO A 276 23.09 15.69 10.35
CA PRO A 276 24.04 16.79 10.42
C PRO A 276 25.50 16.32 10.32
N GLY A 277 26.33 17.11 9.62
CA GLY A 277 27.74 16.81 9.44
C GLY A 277 28.35 17.45 8.19
N VAL A 278 29.65 17.24 7.99
CA VAL A 278 30.37 17.69 6.80
C VAL A 278 30.37 16.58 5.76
N TYR A 279 29.82 16.85 4.59
CA TYR A 279 29.81 15.91 3.47
C TYR A 279 30.80 16.34 2.40
N THR A 280 31.62 15.40 1.92
CA THR A 280 32.48 15.58 0.73
C THR A 280 31.88 14.77 -0.41
N ILE A 281 31.49 15.47 -1.47
CA ILE A 281 31.01 14.88 -2.72
C ILE A 281 32.19 14.72 -3.67
N VAL A 282 32.26 13.56 -4.33
CA VAL A 282 33.29 13.25 -5.31
C VAL A 282 32.62 12.86 -6.63
N ALA A 283 32.99 13.56 -7.70
CA ALA A 283 32.64 13.21 -9.07
C ALA A 283 33.85 12.58 -9.73
N ASN A 284 33.68 11.43 -10.39
CA ASN A 284 34.74 10.79 -11.17
C ASN A 284 34.29 10.65 -12.62
N ALA A 285 35.14 11.05 -13.55
CA ALA A 285 34.93 10.94 -14.98
C ALA A 285 36.22 10.50 -15.65
N GLY A 286 36.30 9.23 -16.05
CA GLY A 286 37.53 8.65 -16.59
C GLY A 286 38.70 8.78 -15.60
N PRO A 287 39.84 9.38 -16.00
CA PRO A 287 40.98 9.61 -15.11
C PRO A 287 40.81 10.83 -14.18
N LEU A 288 39.73 11.62 -14.33
CA LEU A 288 39.54 12.86 -13.61
C LEU A 288 38.68 12.66 -12.35
N SER A 289 38.98 13.42 -11.32
CA SER A 289 38.20 13.48 -10.08
C SER A 289 38.05 14.92 -9.63
N ALA A 290 36.84 15.29 -9.23
CA ALA A 290 36.50 16.58 -8.66
C ALA A 290 35.88 16.39 -7.28
N ARG A 291 36.08 17.37 -6.39
CA ARG A 291 35.62 17.30 -5.00
C ARG A 291 34.95 18.61 -4.60
N ALA A 292 33.85 18.50 -3.87
CA ALA A 292 33.15 19.63 -3.28
C ALA A 292 32.67 19.24 -1.88
N THR A 293 32.57 20.22 -0.98
CA THR A 293 32.19 19.99 0.43
C THR A 293 31.01 20.87 0.81
N LEU A 294 30.15 20.35 1.67
CA LEU A 294 29.03 21.10 2.27
C LEU A 294 28.93 20.77 3.76
N GLN A 295 28.37 21.69 4.53
CA GLN A 295 27.91 21.47 5.90
C GLN A 295 26.40 21.21 5.88
N ALA A 296 25.96 20.08 6.42
CA ALA A 296 24.57 19.82 6.72
C ALA A 296 24.30 20.19 8.20
N VAL A 297 23.29 21.02 8.43
CA VAL A 297 22.78 21.37 9.77
C VAL A 297 21.43 20.72 10.01
N GLY A 298 20.98 20.65 11.27
CA GLY A 298 19.65 20.12 11.60
C GLY A 298 18.53 20.91 10.90
N ARG A 299 17.46 20.22 10.49
CA ARG A 299 16.24 20.87 9.96
C ARG A 299 15.44 21.57 11.06
N ASP A 300 15.62 21.19 12.31
CA ASP A 300 14.91 21.74 13.48
C ASP A 300 13.38 21.76 13.30
N ALA A 301 12.82 20.68 12.75
CA ALA A 301 11.39 20.59 12.43
C ALA A 301 10.48 20.48 13.67
N VAL A 302 11.04 20.12 14.83
CA VAL A 302 10.30 19.78 16.04
C VAL A 302 9.46 20.96 16.52
N ARG A 303 8.18 20.71 16.82
CA ARG A 303 7.24 21.68 17.39
C ARG A 303 6.49 21.07 18.56
N GLU A 304 5.98 21.91 19.45
CA GLU A 304 5.08 21.46 20.50
C GLU A 304 3.75 20.98 19.90
N LEU A 305 3.18 19.94 20.49
CA LEU A 305 1.83 19.46 20.18
C LEU A 305 1.02 19.43 21.46
N THR A 306 -0.11 20.15 21.46
CA THR A 306 -1.01 20.27 22.61
C THR A 306 -2.25 19.42 22.40
N LEU A 307 -2.63 18.64 23.41
CA LEU A 307 -3.92 17.95 23.44
C LEU A 307 -5.04 18.97 23.66
N VAL A 308 -6.03 18.99 22.78
CA VAL A 308 -7.15 19.94 22.85
C VAL A 308 -8.40 19.29 23.43
N GLY A 309 -8.77 18.10 22.96
CA GLY A 309 -9.95 17.40 23.46
C GLY A 309 -10.09 15.97 22.96
N THR A 310 -11.01 15.22 23.58
CA THR A 310 -11.29 13.82 23.22
C THR A 310 -12.80 13.57 23.18
N GLY A 311 -13.21 12.71 22.24
CA GLY A 311 -14.52 12.09 22.14
C GLY A 311 -14.38 10.59 22.39
N SER A 312 -14.31 10.20 23.66
CA SER A 312 -13.96 8.83 24.03
C SER A 312 -15.09 7.82 23.78
N THR A 313 -14.73 6.60 23.37
CA THR A 313 -15.61 5.44 23.36
C THR A 313 -14.87 4.18 23.79
N ALA A 314 -15.39 3.51 24.81
CA ALA A 314 -14.79 2.33 25.43
C ALA A 314 -15.47 1.02 25.02
N THR A 315 -16.64 1.11 24.39
CA THR A 315 -17.55 -0.03 24.16
C THR A 315 -17.49 -0.58 22.75
N VAL A 316 -16.76 0.07 21.85
CA VAL A 316 -16.56 -0.32 20.46
C VAL A 316 -15.16 0.11 20.03
N ARG A 317 -14.66 -0.51 18.97
CA ARG A 317 -13.43 -0.06 18.32
C ARG A 317 -13.79 0.88 17.18
N THR A 318 -13.38 2.15 17.25
CA THR A 318 -13.57 3.05 16.10
C THR A 318 -12.66 2.65 14.94
N THR A 319 -13.00 3.09 13.74
CA THR A 319 -12.21 2.84 12.53
C THR A 319 -11.92 4.15 11.83
N ASP A 320 -11.99 4.21 10.50
CA ASP A 320 -11.81 5.45 9.77
C ASP A 320 -12.81 6.51 10.21
N PHE A 321 -12.43 7.75 9.96
CA PHE A 321 -13.26 8.90 10.25
C PHE A 321 -13.11 9.96 9.17
N TRP A 322 -14.07 10.87 9.14
CA TRP A 322 -14.01 12.05 8.30
C TRP A 322 -14.51 13.27 9.07
N VAL A 323 -13.72 14.34 9.11
CA VAL A 323 -14.10 15.64 9.69
C VAL A 323 -14.44 16.63 8.59
N PHE A 324 -15.51 17.41 8.78
CA PHE A 324 -16.05 18.32 7.77
C PHE A 324 -16.88 19.45 8.40
N GLU A 325 -17.06 20.54 7.65
CA GLU A 325 -18.06 21.58 7.97
C GLU A 325 -19.41 21.16 7.38
N GLY A 326 -20.44 21.10 8.21
CA GLY A 326 -21.81 20.80 7.81
C GLY A 326 -22.47 21.96 7.07
N LEU A 327 -23.56 21.68 6.36
CA LEU A 327 -24.34 22.70 5.63
C LEU A 327 -24.97 23.78 6.53
N ASP A 328 -25.00 23.54 7.84
CA ASP A 328 -25.46 24.48 8.86
C ASP A 328 -24.33 25.35 9.45
N GLY A 329 -23.09 25.19 8.96
CA GLY A 329 -21.89 25.91 9.39
C GLY A 329 -21.27 25.41 10.71
N ARG A 330 -21.77 24.31 11.27
CA ARG A 330 -21.14 23.61 12.41
C ARG A 330 -20.13 22.58 11.91
N ASP A 331 -19.25 22.12 12.79
CA ASP A 331 -18.24 21.12 12.43
C ASP A 331 -18.59 19.75 12.99
N TYR A 332 -18.48 18.75 12.13
CA TYR A 332 -18.85 17.37 12.44
C TYR A 332 -17.73 16.40 12.11
N ALA A 333 -17.76 15.25 12.77
CA ALA A 333 -17.03 14.08 12.32
C ALA A 333 -17.96 12.87 12.23
N LEU A 334 -17.71 11.99 11.28
CA LEU A 334 -18.31 10.65 11.23
C LEU A 334 -17.22 9.61 11.47
N THR A 335 -17.51 8.58 12.26
CA THR A 335 -16.58 7.45 12.48
C THR A 335 -17.28 6.13 12.21
N GLY A 336 -16.58 5.19 11.59
CA GLY A 336 -17.00 3.79 11.57
C GLY A 336 -16.70 3.08 12.89
N ALA A 337 -17.11 1.82 13.01
CA ALA A 337 -16.71 0.97 14.10
C ALA A 337 -16.62 -0.51 13.71
N LYS A 338 -15.69 -1.21 14.36
CA LYS A 338 -15.42 -2.64 14.19
C LYS A 338 -15.99 -3.45 15.35
N MET A 339 -16.48 -4.64 15.00
CA MET A 339 -17.07 -5.60 15.96
C MET A 339 -18.18 -4.96 16.80
N SER A 340 -18.94 -4.08 16.15
CA SER A 340 -19.89 -3.17 16.74
C SER A 340 -21.30 -3.43 16.22
N ASP A 341 -21.60 -4.60 15.67
CA ASP A 341 -22.93 -4.88 15.09
C ASP A 341 -23.38 -3.83 14.06
N GLY A 342 -22.41 -3.26 13.32
CA GLY A 342 -22.67 -2.32 12.23
C GLY A 342 -22.92 -0.88 12.65
N TYR A 343 -22.52 -0.47 13.87
CA TYR A 343 -22.61 0.93 14.28
C TYR A 343 -21.59 1.84 13.59
N ALA A 344 -22.04 3.04 13.23
CA ALA A 344 -21.25 4.23 12.95
C ALA A 344 -21.75 5.39 13.85
N TYR A 345 -20.93 6.41 14.06
CA TYR A 345 -21.23 7.51 14.98
C TYR A 345 -21.05 8.87 14.32
N ALA A 346 -21.98 9.78 14.62
CA ALA A 346 -21.87 11.20 14.31
C ALA A 346 -21.43 11.98 15.55
N TRP A 347 -20.51 12.91 15.36
CA TRP A 347 -19.88 13.69 16.42
C TRP A 347 -19.99 15.17 16.09
N ASP A 348 -20.32 15.98 17.09
CA ASP A 348 -20.11 17.42 17.01
C ASP A 348 -18.68 17.72 17.46
N VAL A 349 -17.93 18.39 16.58
CA VAL A 349 -16.54 18.82 16.83
C VAL A 349 -16.37 20.34 16.68
N THR A 350 -17.48 21.09 16.63
CA THR A 350 -17.49 22.57 16.52
C THR A 350 -16.65 23.23 17.60
N ASN A 351 -16.64 22.65 18.80
CA ASN A 351 -15.66 22.96 19.82
C ASN A 351 -14.70 21.76 19.97
N PRO A 352 -13.47 21.84 19.44
CA PRO A 352 -12.51 20.73 19.50
C PRO A 352 -12.13 20.32 20.93
N ALA A 353 -12.34 21.18 21.92
CA ALA A 353 -12.11 20.87 23.34
C ALA A 353 -13.31 20.17 24.01
N ASN A 354 -14.46 20.07 23.33
CA ASN A 354 -15.68 19.43 23.82
C ASN A 354 -16.35 18.64 22.70
N ILE A 355 -15.74 17.50 22.35
CA ILE A 355 -16.23 16.57 21.34
C ILE A 355 -17.29 15.66 21.98
N PHE A 356 -18.46 15.53 21.34
CA PHE A 356 -19.51 14.62 21.82
C PHE A 356 -20.29 13.98 20.69
N LYS A 357 -20.84 12.79 20.93
CA LYS A 357 -21.70 12.08 19.98
C LYS A 357 -23.05 12.76 19.88
N THR A 358 -23.48 13.09 18.67
CA THR A 358 -24.83 13.60 18.39
C THR A 358 -25.78 12.46 18.07
N ASP A 359 -25.30 11.43 17.37
CA ASP A 359 -26.10 10.28 16.95
C ASP A 359 -25.28 9.01 16.70
N SER A 360 -25.97 7.89 16.51
CA SER A 360 -25.41 6.61 16.08
C SER A 360 -26.32 5.96 15.04
N LEU A 361 -25.73 5.46 13.96
CA LEU A 361 -26.44 4.74 12.91
C LEU A 361 -26.04 3.27 12.95
N GLN A 362 -27.00 2.38 12.73
CA GLN A 362 -26.75 0.95 12.63
C GLN A 362 -27.13 0.45 11.24
N VAL A 363 -26.21 -0.27 10.59
CA VAL A 363 -26.45 -0.96 9.31
C VAL A 363 -26.27 -2.47 9.48
N ASP A 364 -26.84 -3.29 8.58
CA ASP A 364 -26.59 -4.75 8.58
C ASP A 364 -25.14 -5.04 8.19
N ALA A 365 -24.24 -5.03 9.17
CA ALA A 365 -22.82 -5.34 9.04
C ALA A 365 -22.25 -5.77 10.39
N ARG A 366 -21.12 -6.47 10.38
CA ARG A 366 -20.33 -6.72 11.61
C ARG A 366 -19.39 -5.56 11.90
N ALA A 367 -18.90 -4.91 10.84
CA ALA A 367 -18.01 -3.76 10.91
C ALA A 367 -18.40 -2.74 9.83
N VAL A 368 -18.35 -1.46 10.21
CA VAL A 368 -18.25 -0.34 9.30
C VAL A 368 -16.79 0.04 9.26
N ASN A 369 -16.12 -0.19 8.13
CA ASN A 369 -14.66 -0.06 8.06
C ASN A 369 -14.24 1.37 7.75
N ASP A 370 -14.74 1.91 6.65
CA ASP A 370 -14.44 3.25 6.17
C ASP A 370 -15.69 4.12 6.13
N VAL A 371 -15.47 5.38 6.50
CA VAL A 371 -16.47 6.45 6.42
C VAL A 371 -15.81 7.67 5.82
N LYS A 372 -16.36 8.16 4.70
CA LYS A 372 -15.86 9.34 4.00
C LYS A 372 -17.03 10.24 3.62
N VAL A 373 -16.79 11.54 3.62
CA VAL A 373 -17.79 12.57 3.29
C VAL A 373 -17.41 13.20 1.96
N SER A 374 -18.41 13.47 1.12
CA SER A 374 -18.19 14.15 -0.17
C SER A 374 -17.61 15.56 0.03
N PRO A 375 -16.82 16.08 -0.92
CA PRO A 375 -16.24 17.42 -0.81
C PRO A 375 -17.28 18.52 -0.60
N ASP A 376 -18.45 18.41 -1.23
CA ASP A 376 -19.61 19.31 -1.05
C ASP A 376 -20.39 19.12 0.27
N ALA A 377 -19.98 18.17 1.13
CA ALA A 377 -20.63 17.79 2.38
C ALA A 377 -22.11 17.36 2.25
N ARG A 378 -22.56 17.00 1.04
CA ARG A 378 -23.95 16.59 0.76
C ARG A 378 -24.25 15.17 1.24
N TYR A 379 -23.29 14.27 1.16
CA TYR A 379 -23.47 12.87 1.54
C TYR A 379 -22.21 12.25 2.13
N ALA A 380 -22.39 11.09 2.78
CA ALA A 380 -21.29 10.24 3.20
C ALA A 380 -21.45 8.81 2.69
N THR A 381 -20.33 8.11 2.55
CA THR A 381 -20.31 6.67 2.27
C THR A 381 -19.96 5.90 3.54
N LEU A 382 -20.71 4.85 3.85
CA LEU A 382 -20.33 3.84 4.84
C LEU A 382 -20.05 2.51 4.13
N THR A 383 -18.86 1.95 4.35
CA THR A 383 -18.52 0.63 3.84
C THR A 383 -18.97 -0.46 4.81
N ARG A 384 -19.46 -1.59 4.28
CA ARG A 384 -19.95 -2.70 5.10
C ARG A 384 -19.02 -3.91 5.00
N GLU A 385 -18.81 -4.57 6.14
CA GLU A 385 -18.17 -5.89 6.19
C GLU A 385 -18.90 -6.85 7.13
N GLY A 386 -19.19 -8.04 6.63
CA GLY A 386 -19.83 -9.12 7.40
C GLY A 386 -21.34 -9.00 7.54
N ALA A 387 -22.04 -8.44 6.53
CA ALA A 387 -23.51 -8.38 6.49
C ALA A 387 -24.15 -9.78 6.60
N SER A 388 -25.29 -9.87 7.29
CA SER A 388 -25.98 -11.13 7.61
C SER A 388 -26.42 -11.89 6.36
N ASN A 389 -26.80 -11.15 5.31
CA ASN A 389 -27.22 -11.66 4.01
C ASN A 389 -26.06 -11.87 3.02
N ARG A 390 -24.81 -11.62 3.43
CA ARG A 390 -23.57 -11.62 2.63
C ARG A 390 -23.55 -10.64 1.45
N ARG A 391 -24.45 -9.65 1.45
CA ARG A 391 -24.45 -8.52 0.54
C ARG A 391 -23.93 -7.33 1.31
N ASN A 392 -22.61 -7.14 1.29
CA ASN A 392 -22.04 -6.05 2.03
C ASN A 392 -22.35 -4.72 1.34
N GLY A 393 -21.92 -4.46 0.11
CA GLY A 393 -22.28 -3.20 -0.58
C GLY A 393 -21.87 -1.93 0.19
N VAL A 394 -22.35 -0.78 -0.30
CA VAL A 394 -22.12 0.55 0.29
C VAL A 394 -23.44 1.18 0.70
N VAL A 395 -23.41 1.99 1.75
CA VAL A 395 -24.54 2.80 2.22
C VAL A 395 -24.23 4.27 1.98
N PHE A 396 -25.17 5.00 1.39
CA PHE A 396 -25.09 6.44 1.22
C PHE A 396 -25.94 7.13 2.30
N LEU A 397 -25.34 8.07 3.03
CA LEU A 397 -26.02 8.89 4.03
C LEU A 397 -26.35 10.26 3.45
N ASP A 398 -27.55 10.76 3.73
CA ASP A 398 -27.89 12.17 3.54
C ASP A 398 -27.38 12.99 4.73
N LEU A 399 -26.63 14.05 4.45
CA LEU A 399 -26.05 14.97 5.43
C LEU A 399 -26.78 16.32 5.48
N ALA A 400 -28.03 16.41 5.05
CA ALA A 400 -28.85 17.61 5.22
C ALA A 400 -28.98 18.04 6.71
N ASP A 401 -28.95 17.07 7.63
CA ASP A 401 -28.76 17.26 9.07
C ASP A 401 -27.55 16.41 9.52
N PRO A 402 -26.31 16.95 9.50
CA PRO A 402 -25.12 16.18 9.84
C PRO A 402 -25.07 15.72 11.31
N ALA A 403 -25.85 16.36 12.19
CA ALA A 403 -25.97 15.91 13.58
C ALA A 403 -26.75 14.60 13.68
N HIS A 404 -27.69 14.37 12.74
CA HIS A 404 -28.60 13.23 12.67
C HIS A 404 -28.67 12.67 11.25
N PRO A 405 -27.56 12.14 10.70
CA PRO A 405 -27.54 11.70 9.31
C PRO A 405 -28.47 10.50 9.12
N VAL A 406 -29.05 10.38 7.93
CA VAL A 406 -30.02 9.32 7.61
C VAL A 406 -29.58 8.53 6.40
N ILE A 407 -29.96 7.25 6.33
CA ILE A 407 -29.67 6.41 5.16
C ILE A 407 -30.53 6.88 3.99
N ALA A 408 -29.87 7.39 2.94
CA ALA A 408 -30.53 7.78 1.69
C ALA A 408 -30.78 6.57 0.80
N SER A 409 -29.76 5.73 0.61
CA SER A 409 -29.83 4.54 -0.24
C SER A 409 -28.75 3.52 0.11
N GLU A 410 -28.90 2.32 -0.46
CA GLU A 410 -27.90 1.25 -0.40
C GLU A 410 -27.66 0.67 -1.78
N VAL A 411 -26.39 0.48 -2.13
CA VAL A 411 -26.01 -0.21 -3.38
C VAL A 411 -25.32 -1.51 -3.03
N VAL A 412 -25.82 -2.61 -3.60
CA VAL A 412 -25.27 -3.97 -3.44
C VAL A 412 -24.93 -4.63 -4.76
N GLU A 413 -25.44 -4.11 -5.88
CA GLU A 413 -25.17 -4.64 -7.22
C GLU A 413 -23.71 -4.36 -7.62
N GLY A 414 -23.03 -5.34 -8.21
CA GLY A 414 -21.60 -5.23 -8.54
C GLY A 414 -20.64 -5.29 -7.34
N LEU A 415 -21.15 -5.17 -6.11
CA LEU A 415 -20.40 -5.13 -4.85
C LEU A 415 -20.51 -6.47 -4.10
N THR A 416 -20.05 -7.54 -4.75
CA THR A 416 -19.96 -8.87 -4.11
C THR A 416 -18.76 -8.94 -3.18
N GLY A 417 -18.88 -9.55 -2.00
CA GLY A 417 -17.79 -9.58 -1.01
C GLY A 417 -17.78 -8.36 -0.08
N GLY A 418 -16.78 -8.22 0.80
CA GLY A 418 -16.65 -7.06 1.69
C GLY A 418 -16.32 -5.79 0.91
N VAL A 419 -16.90 -4.66 1.29
CA VAL A 419 -16.50 -3.34 0.78
C VAL A 419 -15.58 -2.76 1.84
N HIS A 420 -14.30 -2.63 1.52
CA HIS A 420 -13.30 -2.15 2.47
C HIS A 420 -13.24 -0.62 2.48
N ASN A 421 -13.14 -0.02 1.29
CA ASN A 421 -13.00 1.40 1.05
C ASN A 421 -14.06 1.90 0.03
N ALA A 422 -14.49 3.14 0.20
CA ALA A 422 -15.29 3.88 -0.76
C ALA A 422 -14.84 5.34 -0.74
N PHE A 423 -14.67 5.96 -1.90
CA PHE A 423 -14.26 7.35 -2.03
C PHE A 423 -15.36 8.18 -2.72
N PRO A 424 -16.00 9.13 -2.02
CA PRO A 424 -16.95 10.06 -2.60
C PRO A 424 -16.24 11.23 -3.32
N ASP A 425 -16.78 11.66 -4.46
CA ASP A 425 -16.25 12.72 -5.33
C ASP A 425 -17.43 13.47 -5.96
N ASP A 426 -18.06 14.37 -5.18
CA ASP A 426 -19.23 15.19 -5.50
C ASP A 426 -20.41 14.43 -6.15
N ASP A 427 -20.40 14.23 -7.47
CA ASP A 427 -21.45 13.52 -8.21
C ASP A 427 -21.17 12.02 -8.38
N TYR A 428 -20.01 11.53 -7.97
CA TYR A 428 -19.61 10.13 -8.10
C TYR A 428 -19.13 9.50 -6.79
N ALA A 429 -19.17 8.18 -6.72
CA ALA A 429 -18.51 7.40 -5.67
C ALA A 429 -17.76 6.21 -6.28
N TYR A 430 -16.55 5.99 -5.78
CA TYR A 430 -15.64 4.93 -6.22
C TYR A 430 -15.56 3.88 -5.13
N VAL A 431 -16.15 2.71 -5.35
CA VAL A 431 -16.47 1.76 -4.28
C VAL A 431 -15.82 0.42 -4.54
N LEU A 432 -15.03 -0.07 -3.60
CA LEU A 432 -14.34 -1.34 -3.73
C LEU A 432 -15.30 -2.54 -3.73
N ALA A 433 -14.99 -3.54 -4.55
CA ALA A 433 -15.71 -4.81 -4.58
C ALA A 433 -14.74 -5.98 -4.36
N ALA A 434 -14.79 -6.59 -3.16
CA ALA A 434 -13.97 -7.73 -2.75
C ALA A 434 -12.44 -7.57 -2.86
N GLY A 435 -11.96 -6.33 -3.03
CA GLY A 435 -10.56 -6.04 -3.35
C GLY A 435 -10.14 -6.48 -4.75
N ASP A 436 -11.06 -6.83 -5.65
CA ASP A 436 -10.75 -7.19 -7.04
C ASP A 436 -10.80 -5.96 -7.97
N LYS A 437 -11.74 -5.05 -7.71
CA LYS A 437 -12.04 -3.89 -8.56
C LYS A 437 -12.68 -2.76 -7.74
N TYR A 438 -12.77 -1.57 -8.32
CA TYR A 438 -13.73 -0.56 -7.86
C TYR A 438 -14.85 -0.35 -8.88
N VAL A 439 -16.05 -0.11 -8.36
CA VAL A 439 -17.26 0.22 -9.11
C VAL A 439 -17.49 1.72 -9.00
N ILE A 440 -17.80 2.36 -10.12
CA ILE A 440 -18.05 3.80 -10.21
C ILE A 440 -19.55 4.01 -10.24
N ILE A 441 -20.04 4.79 -9.29
CA ILE A 441 -21.46 5.02 -9.05
C ILE A 441 -21.75 6.51 -9.20
N ASP A 442 -22.65 6.85 -10.12
CA ASP A 442 -23.27 8.17 -10.23
C ASP A 442 -24.25 8.35 -9.06
N VAL A 443 -23.97 9.38 -8.25
CA VAL A 443 -24.69 9.74 -7.02
C VAL A 443 -25.12 11.22 -7.05
N ALA A 444 -25.28 11.79 -8.24
CA ALA A 444 -25.92 13.11 -8.39
C ALA A 444 -27.30 13.12 -7.70
N ASP A 445 -28.04 12.00 -7.78
CA ASP A 445 -29.18 11.70 -6.92
C ASP A 445 -28.84 10.55 -5.94
N ILE A 446 -28.51 10.90 -4.69
CA ILE A 446 -28.14 9.95 -3.64
C ILE A 446 -29.27 8.98 -3.24
N TYR A 447 -30.52 9.28 -3.62
CA TYR A 447 -31.67 8.42 -3.35
C TYR A 447 -31.88 7.39 -4.47
N ASN A 448 -31.28 7.61 -5.64
CA ASN A 448 -31.37 6.72 -6.79
C ASN A 448 -29.99 6.59 -7.48
N PRO A 449 -28.98 6.06 -6.77
CA PRO A 449 -27.63 5.91 -7.31
C PRO A 449 -27.59 4.91 -8.47
N ARG A 450 -26.69 5.15 -9.43
CA ARG A 450 -26.56 4.32 -10.64
C ARG A 450 -25.12 3.90 -10.87
N VAL A 451 -24.87 2.61 -11.02
CA VAL A 451 -23.57 2.10 -11.47
C VAL A 451 -23.35 2.54 -12.92
N VAL A 452 -22.24 3.24 -13.19
CA VAL A 452 -21.88 3.75 -14.53
C VAL A 452 -20.68 3.06 -15.14
N GLY A 453 -19.77 2.54 -14.33
CA GLY A 453 -18.58 1.86 -14.80
C GLY A 453 -17.89 1.06 -13.71
N GLU A 454 -16.81 0.39 -14.08
CA GLU A 454 -15.94 -0.33 -13.16
C GLU A 454 -14.53 -0.39 -13.73
N TYR A 455 -13.55 -0.51 -12.85
CA TYR A 455 -12.17 -0.76 -13.25
C TYR A 455 -11.58 -1.90 -12.44
N ASN A 456 -11.07 -2.90 -13.15
CA ASN A 456 -10.45 -4.10 -12.60
C ASN A 456 -9.02 -4.21 -13.15
N HIS A 457 -8.04 -3.94 -12.29
CA HIS A 457 -6.64 -4.12 -12.66
C HIS A 457 -6.25 -5.62 -12.61
N PRO A 458 -5.71 -6.20 -13.69
CA PRO A 458 -5.44 -7.63 -13.76
C PRO A 458 -4.50 -8.16 -12.67
N ASP A 459 -4.89 -9.29 -12.07
CA ASP A 459 -4.09 -10.01 -11.06
C ASP A 459 -3.65 -9.12 -9.89
N SER A 460 -4.54 -8.20 -9.50
CA SER A 460 -4.30 -7.25 -8.43
C SER A 460 -5.20 -7.47 -7.22
N ARG A 461 -4.85 -6.82 -6.10
CA ARG A 461 -5.73 -6.71 -4.94
C ARG A 461 -5.80 -5.28 -4.44
N LEU A 462 -6.85 -4.61 -4.85
CA LEU A 462 -7.18 -3.26 -4.47
C LEU A 462 -7.51 -3.15 -2.98
N HIS A 463 -6.90 -2.18 -2.30
CA HIS A 463 -7.10 -1.94 -0.87
C HIS A 463 -7.76 -0.59 -0.58
N ASP A 464 -7.18 0.50 -1.10
CA ASP A 464 -7.74 1.86 -1.04
C ASP A 464 -7.75 2.51 -2.41
N VAL A 465 -8.71 3.42 -2.60
CA VAL A 465 -8.77 4.33 -3.74
C VAL A 465 -8.93 5.76 -3.25
N TRP A 466 -8.24 6.67 -3.92
CA TRP A 466 -8.39 8.12 -3.77
C TRP A 466 -8.58 8.74 -5.14
N VAL A 467 -9.56 9.63 -5.30
CA VAL A 467 -9.77 10.32 -6.57
C VAL A 467 -9.43 11.80 -6.42
N LEU A 468 -8.63 12.31 -7.34
CA LEU A 468 -8.26 13.72 -7.39
C LEU A 468 -8.26 14.18 -8.86
N ASN A 469 -9.05 15.22 -9.16
CA ASN A 469 -9.14 15.82 -10.50
C ASN A 469 -9.43 14.81 -11.62
N GLY A 470 -10.32 13.84 -11.36
CA GLY A 470 -10.69 12.80 -12.33
C GLY A 470 -9.63 11.71 -12.56
N ILE A 471 -8.62 11.61 -11.71
CA ILE A 471 -7.67 10.49 -11.68
C ILE A 471 -7.88 9.71 -10.39
N ALA A 472 -8.10 8.40 -10.52
CA ALA A 472 -8.16 7.47 -9.40
C ALA A 472 -6.76 6.88 -9.15
N TYR A 473 -6.28 7.06 -7.92
CA TYR A 473 -5.04 6.50 -7.41
C TYR A 473 -5.40 5.37 -6.46
N SER A 474 -4.94 4.16 -6.73
CA SER A 474 -5.19 2.98 -5.91
C SER A 474 -3.93 2.39 -5.30
N ALA A 475 -4.03 2.01 -4.03
CA ALA A 475 -3.08 1.12 -3.37
C ALA A 475 -3.50 -0.32 -3.65
N GLU A 476 -2.67 -1.06 -4.38
CA GLU A 476 -3.00 -2.42 -4.78
C GLU A 476 -1.87 -3.39 -4.40
N TRP A 477 -2.19 -4.40 -3.58
CA TRP A 477 -1.20 -5.34 -3.05
C TRP A 477 -0.45 -6.02 -4.19
N GLU A 478 0.85 -6.26 -3.99
CA GLU A 478 1.79 -6.84 -4.97
C GLU A 478 2.03 -5.96 -6.22
N LYS A 479 1.09 -5.08 -6.60
CA LYS A 479 1.19 -4.18 -7.76
C LYS A 479 1.68 -2.78 -7.43
N GLY A 480 1.56 -2.35 -6.17
CA GLY A 480 1.99 -1.05 -5.70
C GLY A 480 0.95 0.04 -5.93
N MET A 481 1.34 1.10 -6.62
CA MET A 481 0.47 2.21 -7.00
C MET A 481 -0.09 1.97 -8.40
N VAL A 482 -1.40 2.13 -8.58
CA VAL A 482 -2.06 2.13 -9.89
C VAL A 482 -2.79 3.46 -10.06
N ALA A 483 -2.61 4.12 -11.21
CA ALA A 483 -3.28 5.38 -11.54
C ALA A 483 -4.15 5.20 -12.79
N VAL A 484 -5.40 5.67 -12.72
CA VAL A 484 -6.41 5.47 -13.76
C VAL A 484 -7.13 6.77 -14.03
N ASP A 485 -7.21 7.16 -15.30
CA ASP A 485 -8.05 8.26 -15.76
C ASP A 485 -9.51 7.80 -15.70
N VAL A 486 -10.27 8.40 -14.78
CA VAL A 486 -11.69 8.13 -14.53
C VAL A 486 -12.57 9.34 -14.91
N GLY A 487 -12.02 10.32 -15.63
CA GLY A 487 -12.74 11.54 -15.97
C GLY A 487 -11.88 12.79 -16.08
N ASN A 488 -10.56 12.68 -15.89
CA ASN A 488 -9.63 13.76 -16.22
C ASN A 488 -9.61 14.04 -17.73
N GLY A 489 -9.73 12.97 -18.53
CA GLY A 489 -9.88 13.02 -19.99
C GLY A 489 -8.58 13.19 -20.77
N ARG A 490 -7.45 13.49 -20.12
CA ARG A 490 -6.13 13.60 -20.79
C ARG A 490 -5.70 12.27 -21.45
N TRP A 491 -6.06 11.13 -20.87
CA TRP A 491 -5.78 9.79 -21.41
C TRP A 491 -7.02 9.14 -22.06
N GLY A 492 -8.10 9.91 -22.22
CA GLY A 492 -9.37 9.45 -22.78
C GLY A 492 -10.23 8.65 -21.80
N GLY A 493 -9.90 8.69 -20.51
CA GLY A 493 -10.69 8.07 -19.46
C GLY A 493 -11.98 8.82 -19.15
N THR A 494 -13.00 8.08 -18.74
CA THR A 494 -14.31 8.56 -18.27
C THR A 494 -14.81 7.66 -17.15
N PRO A 495 -15.81 8.07 -16.35
CA PRO A 495 -16.42 7.20 -15.35
C PRO A 495 -16.97 5.89 -15.95
N GLU A 496 -17.49 5.93 -17.17
CA GLU A 496 -18.03 4.76 -17.88
C GLU A 496 -16.95 3.89 -18.54
N ASN A 497 -15.81 4.50 -18.89
CA ASN A 497 -14.68 3.81 -19.53
C ASN A 497 -13.36 4.32 -18.96
N PRO A 498 -12.96 3.81 -17.77
CA PRO A 498 -11.69 4.15 -17.15
C PRO A 498 -10.48 3.67 -17.97
N VAL A 499 -9.41 4.45 -17.97
CA VAL A 499 -8.19 4.16 -18.74
C VAL A 499 -6.96 4.16 -17.83
N LEU A 500 -6.19 3.07 -17.82
CA LEU A 500 -4.93 2.98 -17.09
C LEU A 500 -3.96 4.07 -17.59
N ILE A 501 -3.41 4.84 -16.65
CA ILE A 501 -2.33 5.81 -16.91
C ILE A 501 -1.00 5.11 -16.73
N SER A 502 -0.77 4.56 -15.53
CA SER A 502 0.52 4.00 -15.14
C SER A 502 0.38 3.08 -13.93
N GLU A 503 1.34 2.18 -13.76
CA GLU A 503 1.53 1.38 -12.55
C GLU A 503 2.98 1.54 -12.06
N LEU A 504 3.18 1.53 -10.73
CA LEU A 504 4.50 1.50 -10.13
C LEU A 504 4.53 0.48 -8.98
N PRO A 505 5.21 -0.67 -9.17
CA PRO A 505 5.48 -1.61 -8.09
C PRO A 505 6.32 -0.98 -6.97
N VAL A 506 5.93 -1.23 -5.72
CA VAL A 506 6.68 -0.78 -4.53
C VAL A 506 7.25 -1.99 -3.74
N PRO A 507 8.33 -1.81 -2.96
CA PRO A 507 9.16 -2.94 -2.50
C PRO A 507 8.50 -3.96 -1.57
N THR A 508 7.47 -3.58 -0.80
CA THR A 508 6.87 -4.41 0.25
C THR A 508 5.73 -5.29 -0.25
N GLY A 509 5.03 -4.87 -1.30
CA GLY A 509 3.86 -5.55 -1.84
C GLY A 509 2.64 -5.60 -0.91
N THR A 510 2.65 -4.88 0.21
CA THR A 510 1.55 -4.83 1.21
C THR A 510 0.94 -3.43 1.31
N THR A 511 0.77 -2.77 0.17
CA THR A 511 0.23 -1.41 0.07
C THR A 511 -1.21 -1.36 0.54
N HIS A 512 -1.57 -0.34 1.32
CA HIS A 512 -2.85 -0.24 2.00
C HIS A 512 -3.51 1.09 1.73
N ALA A 513 -2.82 2.18 2.07
CA ALA A 513 -3.33 3.54 1.95
C ALA A 513 -2.62 4.27 0.82
N ILE A 514 -3.30 5.24 0.23
CA ILE A 514 -2.76 6.08 -0.84
C ILE A 514 -3.30 7.50 -0.73
N PHE A 515 -2.43 8.49 -0.96
CA PHE A 515 -2.81 9.89 -0.93
C PHE A 515 -2.02 10.68 -1.99
N PRO A 516 -2.69 11.18 -3.05
CA PRO A 516 -2.09 12.09 -4.03
C PRO A 516 -2.04 13.53 -3.49
N TYR A 517 -0.96 14.24 -3.74
CA TYR A 517 -0.73 15.58 -3.20
C TYR A 517 0.12 16.45 -4.13
N GLN A 518 -0.34 17.68 -4.38
CA GLN A 518 0.41 18.70 -5.10
C GLN A 518 1.21 19.53 -4.08
N SER A 519 2.53 19.42 -4.11
CA SER A 519 3.41 20.15 -3.18
C SER A 519 3.35 21.65 -3.42
N GLN A 520 3.18 22.41 -2.33
CA GLN A 520 3.11 23.87 -2.36
C GLN A 520 4.50 24.52 -2.44
N SER A 521 5.54 23.84 -1.96
CA SER A 521 6.92 24.34 -1.96
C SER A 521 7.72 24.01 -3.22
N THR A 522 7.27 23.06 -4.05
CA THR A 522 8.05 22.59 -5.22
C THR A 522 7.28 22.47 -6.53
N ASP A 523 5.96 22.67 -6.53
CA ASP A 523 5.08 22.37 -7.67
C ASP A 523 5.18 20.92 -8.18
N ARG A 524 5.82 20.01 -7.44
CA ARG A 524 5.85 18.57 -7.73
C ARG A 524 4.56 17.91 -7.26
N PHE A 525 4.13 16.90 -8.01
CA PHE A 525 2.99 16.07 -7.63
C PHE A 525 3.51 14.76 -7.03
N TYR A 526 3.24 14.56 -5.75
CA TYR A 526 3.63 13.36 -5.02
C TYR A 526 2.44 12.44 -4.78
N VAL A 527 2.68 11.13 -4.79
CA VAL A 527 1.74 10.12 -4.30
C VAL A 527 2.39 9.41 -3.12
N PHE A 528 1.76 9.51 -1.96
CA PHE A 528 2.16 8.82 -0.74
C PHE A 528 1.43 7.50 -0.68
N VAL A 529 2.17 6.40 -0.47
CA VAL A 529 1.61 5.04 -0.40
C VAL A 529 2.08 4.41 0.91
N GLY A 530 1.15 3.90 1.71
CA GLY A 530 1.44 3.32 3.01
C GLY A 530 1.26 1.82 3.01
N ASP A 531 2.16 1.12 3.70
CA ASP A 531 2.03 -0.32 3.93
C ASP A 531 1.12 -0.64 5.12
N GLU A 532 0.36 -1.73 5.02
CA GLU A 532 -0.28 -2.35 6.18
C GLU A 532 0.18 -3.79 6.34
N ASN A 533 0.91 -4.04 7.43
CA ASN A 533 1.18 -5.39 7.86
C ASN A 533 0.86 -5.54 9.35
N MET A 534 -0.25 -6.22 9.60
CA MET A 534 -0.82 -6.44 10.94
C MET A 534 -0.05 -7.48 11.78
N GLN A 535 1.13 -7.92 11.35
CA GLN A 535 1.97 -8.88 12.08
C GLN A 535 3.46 -8.63 11.86
N ARG A 536 4.24 -8.73 12.95
CA ARG A 536 5.71 -8.66 12.91
C ARG A 536 6.36 -10.05 12.89
N ARG A 537 5.86 -10.95 12.06
CA ARG A 537 6.32 -12.36 12.06
C ARG A 537 7.82 -12.44 11.73
N GLY A 538 8.62 -12.93 12.67
CA GLY A 538 10.07 -13.07 12.53
C GLY A 538 10.87 -11.93 13.15
N LEU A 539 10.22 -10.91 13.72
CA LEU A 539 10.84 -9.83 14.47
C LEU A 539 10.56 -9.96 15.98
N ALA A 540 11.24 -9.15 16.79
CA ALA A 540 10.96 -9.03 18.22
C ALA A 540 9.50 -8.60 18.43
N ASN A 541 8.81 -9.22 19.39
CA ASN A 541 7.40 -8.96 19.71
C ASN A 541 6.43 -9.20 18.52
N ALA A 542 6.55 -10.36 17.86
CA ALA A 542 5.75 -10.80 16.70
C ALA A 542 4.22 -10.94 16.90
N GLY A 543 3.65 -10.29 17.92
CA GLY A 543 2.26 -10.47 18.34
C GLY A 543 2.03 -11.74 19.16
N PRO A 544 0.82 -11.95 19.70
CA PRO A 544 0.55 -13.01 20.66
C PRO A 544 0.71 -14.41 20.05
N ARG A 545 1.64 -15.20 20.62
CA ARG A 545 1.63 -16.66 20.53
C ARG A 545 1.06 -17.22 21.83
N GLY A 546 -0.21 -17.65 21.80
CA GLY A 546 -0.82 -18.40 22.89
C GLY A 546 -1.95 -17.65 23.61
N GLY A 547 -3.16 -18.18 23.50
CA GLY A 547 -4.27 -17.91 24.42
C GLY A 547 -5.23 -16.79 24.01
N GLY A 548 -4.79 -15.54 23.90
CA GLY A 548 -5.69 -14.37 23.77
C GLY A 548 -5.71 -13.69 22.39
N SER A 549 -6.69 -12.80 22.20
CA SER A 549 -6.87 -11.99 20.98
C SER A 549 -6.90 -10.49 21.28
N TYR A 550 -6.38 -9.68 20.34
CA TYR A 550 -6.56 -8.22 20.38
C TYR A 550 -8.02 -7.83 20.10
N GLN A 551 -8.80 -8.70 19.44
CA GLN A 551 -10.15 -8.42 18.98
C GLN A 551 -11.19 -8.39 20.11
N LEU A 552 -10.94 -9.11 21.20
CA LEU A 552 -11.84 -9.21 22.34
C LEU A 552 -11.34 -8.32 23.49
N PRO A 553 -12.25 -7.75 24.31
CA PRO A 553 -11.87 -7.05 25.53
C PRO A 553 -11.09 -7.95 26.47
N TYR A 554 -10.24 -7.37 27.31
CA TYR A 554 -9.57 -8.10 28.39
C TYR A 554 -10.60 -8.73 29.32
N ASP A 555 -10.46 -10.03 29.55
CA ASP A 555 -11.28 -10.77 30.50
C ASP A 555 -10.49 -10.97 31.81
N PRO A 556 -10.87 -10.30 32.91
CA PRO A 556 -10.16 -10.41 34.18
C PRO A 556 -10.35 -11.78 34.86
N GLU A 557 -11.39 -12.55 34.50
CA GLU A 557 -11.64 -13.87 35.09
C GLU A 557 -10.74 -14.94 34.46
N THR A 558 -10.57 -14.88 33.14
CA THR A 558 -9.71 -15.84 32.41
C THR A 558 -8.27 -15.34 32.24
N GLY A 559 -8.03 -14.04 32.41
CA GLY A 559 -6.74 -13.39 32.15
C GLY A 559 -6.39 -13.37 30.65
N MET A 560 -7.38 -13.56 29.77
CA MET A 560 -7.19 -13.65 28.32
C MET A 560 -7.64 -12.36 27.61
N ASN A 561 -7.24 -12.21 26.33
CA ASN A 561 -7.62 -11.11 25.44
C ASN A 561 -7.10 -9.72 25.84
N GLY A 562 -7.55 -8.65 25.15
CA GLY A 562 -7.08 -7.28 25.37
C GLY A 562 -5.58 -7.09 25.07
N ILE A 563 -5.04 -7.88 24.14
CA ILE A 563 -3.61 -7.86 23.83
C ILE A 563 -3.32 -6.74 22.81
N PRO A 564 -2.35 -5.85 23.07
CA PRO A 564 -1.91 -4.86 22.09
C PRO A 564 -1.43 -5.51 20.79
N LEU A 565 -1.82 -4.92 19.65
CA LEU A 565 -1.31 -5.34 18.35
C LEU A 565 0.07 -4.71 18.09
N ALA A 566 0.91 -5.41 17.33
CA ALA A 566 2.18 -4.88 16.84
C ALA A 566 2.19 -4.99 15.32
N THR A 567 2.40 -3.86 14.65
CA THR A 567 2.31 -3.72 13.19
C THR A 567 3.68 -3.38 12.59
N GLN A 568 3.79 -3.41 11.27
CA GLN A 568 4.98 -2.97 10.54
C GLN A 568 4.58 -2.41 9.18
N GLY A 569 5.45 -1.58 8.62
CA GLY A 569 5.23 -0.94 7.32
C GLY A 569 5.87 0.45 7.28
N TYR A 570 5.95 1.03 6.09
CA TYR A 570 6.40 2.41 5.93
C TYR A 570 5.68 3.12 4.82
N ILE A 571 5.85 4.45 4.75
CA ILE A 571 5.33 5.26 3.66
C ILE A 571 6.36 5.31 2.54
N GLN A 572 5.94 5.01 1.32
CA GLN A 572 6.67 5.27 0.09
C GLN A 572 6.21 6.60 -0.51
N VAL A 573 7.15 7.39 -1.02
CA VAL A 573 6.84 8.67 -1.68
C VAL A 573 7.23 8.55 -3.15
N ILE A 574 6.23 8.68 -4.01
CA ILE A 574 6.36 8.57 -5.46
C ILE A 574 6.28 9.98 -6.03
N ASP A 575 7.29 10.42 -6.77
CA ASP A 575 7.19 11.58 -7.64
C ASP A 575 6.40 11.16 -8.89
N PHE A 576 5.20 11.73 -9.02
CA PHE A 576 4.24 11.49 -10.08
C PHE A 576 4.02 12.76 -10.92
N THR A 577 4.98 13.70 -10.86
CA THR A 577 4.96 14.92 -11.69
C THR A 577 4.98 14.58 -13.18
N ASP A 578 5.65 13.48 -13.56
CA ASP A 578 5.54 12.84 -14.87
C ASP A 578 4.80 11.49 -14.73
N PRO A 579 3.48 11.45 -14.98
CA PRO A 579 2.68 10.23 -14.86
C PRO A 579 3.13 9.08 -15.76
N ASP A 580 3.83 9.37 -16.87
CA ASP A 580 4.31 8.34 -17.79
C ASP A 580 5.59 7.66 -17.26
N ASN A 581 6.29 8.30 -16.31
CA ASN A 581 7.55 7.82 -15.73
C ASN A 581 7.60 8.06 -14.20
N PRO A 582 6.67 7.50 -13.41
CA PRO A 582 6.64 7.73 -11.97
C PRO A 582 7.87 7.10 -11.29
N GLU A 583 8.38 7.78 -10.26
CA GLU A 583 9.59 7.35 -9.55
C GLU A 583 9.39 7.36 -8.03
N MET A 584 9.73 6.28 -7.35
CA MET A 584 9.86 6.30 -5.89
C MET A 584 11.11 7.10 -5.50
N VAL A 585 10.92 8.27 -4.90
CA VAL A 585 12.02 9.21 -4.56
C VAL A 585 12.40 9.17 -3.08
N ALA A 586 11.44 8.90 -2.20
CA ALA A 586 11.67 8.90 -0.76
C ALA A 586 10.83 7.84 -0.03
N ARG A 587 11.10 7.70 1.26
CA ARG A 587 10.29 6.92 2.20
C ARG A 587 10.27 7.58 3.56
N TYR A 588 9.24 7.29 4.35
CA TYR A 588 9.23 7.59 5.78
C TYR A 588 9.05 6.27 6.53
N GLU A 589 10.15 5.77 7.10
CA GLU A 589 10.22 4.46 7.73
C GLU A 589 10.58 4.58 9.22
N VAL A 590 9.61 4.23 10.07
CA VAL A 590 9.83 3.99 11.50
C VAL A 590 9.77 2.48 11.75
N SER A 591 10.93 1.84 11.83
CA SER A 591 11.06 0.37 11.75
C SER A 591 10.31 -0.42 12.83
N GLU A 592 9.89 0.22 13.91
CA GLU A 592 9.16 -0.40 15.01
C GLU A 592 7.64 -0.49 14.85
N TYR A 593 7.06 0.25 13.90
CA TYR A 593 5.62 0.47 13.80
C TYR A 593 5.11 0.33 12.37
N GLY A 594 3.80 0.19 12.18
CA GLY A 594 3.14 0.13 10.87
C GLY A 594 2.30 1.37 10.57
N THR A 595 1.97 1.53 9.29
CA THR A 595 1.24 2.70 8.79
C THR A 595 -0.22 2.36 8.54
N HIS A 596 -1.06 3.40 8.45
CA HIS A 596 -2.44 3.29 8.02
C HIS A 596 -2.80 4.51 7.16
N ASN A 597 -3.87 5.24 7.47
CA ASN A 597 -4.35 6.34 6.63
C ASN A 597 -3.42 7.55 6.63
N ILE A 598 -3.37 8.21 5.48
CA ILE A 598 -2.43 9.26 5.13
C ILE A 598 -3.22 10.52 4.83
N TRP A 599 -2.76 11.66 5.33
CA TRP A 599 -3.21 12.97 4.87
C TRP A 599 -2.02 13.90 4.68
N VAL A 600 -2.02 14.68 3.60
CA VAL A 600 -0.99 15.71 3.37
C VAL A 600 -1.65 17.04 3.02
N GLU A 601 -1.28 18.08 3.77
CA GLU A 601 -1.75 19.44 3.58
C GLU A 601 -0.65 20.43 3.96
N ASP A 602 -0.50 21.52 3.20
CA ASP A 602 0.50 22.57 3.46
C ASP A 602 1.94 22.04 3.65
N ASP A 603 2.29 21.03 2.84
CA ASP A 603 3.55 20.28 2.90
C ASP A 603 3.84 19.65 4.28
N ILE A 604 2.78 19.32 5.02
CA ILE A 604 2.82 18.56 6.26
C ILE A 604 2.06 17.24 6.06
N LEU A 605 2.75 16.13 6.33
CA LEU A 605 2.17 14.80 6.38
C LEU A 605 1.61 14.54 7.79
N TYR A 606 0.33 14.25 7.87
CA TYR A 606 -0.38 13.77 9.06
C TYR A 606 -0.64 12.28 8.88
N GLN A 607 0.17 11.47 9.55
CA GLN A 607 0.17 10.03 9.37
C GLN A 607 -0.41 9.32 10.58
N ALA A 608 -1.41 8.48 10.34
CA ALA A 608 -1.82 7.45 11.29
C ALA A 608 -0.81 6.30 11.25
N TYR A 609 -0.18 6.01 12.39
CA TYR A 609 0.91 5.03 12.50
C TYR A 609 0.58 3.91 13.49
N TYR A 610 -0.69 3.51 13.60
CA TYR A 610 -1.16 2.50 14.54
C TYR A 610 -0.63 2.71 15.96
N GLU A 611 0.13 1.77 16.52
CA GLU A 611 0.74 1.86 17.86
C GLU A 611 1.94 2.83 17.94
N GLY A 612 2.40 3.30 16.78
CA GLY A 612 3.29 4.43 16.60
C GLY A 612 2.62 5.78 16.87
N GLY A 613 1.28 5.85 16.88
CA GLY A 613 0.51 7.06 17.17
C GLY A 613 0.25 7.96 15.96
N LEU A 614 -0.23 9.17 16.21
CA LEU A 614 -0.26 10.25 15.23
C LEU A 614 1.16 10.76 15.03
N ARG A 615 1.59 10.88 13.77
CA ARG A 615 2.88 11.47 13.41
C ARG A 615 2.68 12.63 12.45
N VAL A 616 3.35 13.74 12.74
CA VAL A 616 3.32 14.96 11.93
C VAL A 616 4.71 15.15 11.35
N VAL A 617 4.83 15.23 10.02
CA VAL A 617 6.13 15.18 9.32
C VAL A 617 6.22 16.30 8.28
N ASP A 618 7.34 17.02 8.27
CA ASP A 618 7.66 18.03 7.25
C ASP A 618 8.01 17.35 5.91
N VAL A 619 7.11 17.49 4.93
CA VAL A 619 7.28 17.00 3.56
C VAL A 619 7.48 18.14 2.57
N SER A 620 7.97 19.30 3.04
CA SER A 620 8.34 20.42 2.18
C SER A 620 9.69 20.22 1.48
N GLY A 621 9.84 20.90 0.35
CA GLY A 621 11.00 20.80 -0.53
C GLY A 621 10.99 19.54 -1.39
N GLU A 622 12.02 19.38 -2.22
CA GLU A 622 12.16 18.15 -3.01
C GLU A 622 12.49 16.99 -2.05
N LEU A 623 11.76 15.88 -2.18
CA LEU A 623 11.87 14.73 -1.31
C LEU A 623 12.81 13.69 -1.90
N MET A 624 13.74 13.20 -1.08
CA MET A 624 14.68 12.13 -1.43
C MET A 624 15.12 11.39 -0.16
N GLY A 625 15.35 10.08 -0.21
CA GLY A 625 15.92 9.33 0.92
C GLY A 625 14.92 8.96 2.02
N ASN A 626 15.41 8.76 3.25
CA ASN A 626 14.54 8.43 4.40
C ASN A 626 14.20 9.70 5.20
N LEU A 627 12.95 10.14 5.11
CA LEU A 627 12.46 11.35 5.76
C LEU A 627 12.56 11.27 7.30
N TYR A 628 12.45 10.07 7.88
CA TYR A 628 12.56 9.90 9.33
C TYR A 628 13.97 10.25 9.84
N THR A 629 15.02 9.76 9.18
CA THR A 629 16.40 10.04 9.59
C THR A 629 16.81 11.50 9.37
N GLN A 630 16.15 12.19 8.43
CA GLN A 630 16.38 13.60 8.08
C GLN A 630 15.94 14.61 9.15
N GLY A 631 15.35 14.15 10.27
CA GLY A 631 14.84 15.04 11.31
C GLY A 631 13.63 15.84 10.84
N ARG A 632 12.80 15.26 9.94
CA ARG A 632 11.57 15.88 9.42
C ARG A 632 10.36 15.66 10.34
N GLU A 633 10.45 14.81 11.36
CA GLU A 633 9.36 14.60 12.32
C GLU A 633 9.12 15.87 13.16
N ILE A 634 7.96 16.49 12.97
CA ILE A 634 7.54 17.71 13.66
C ILE A 634 7.04 17.36 15.06
N ALA A 635 6.16 16.37 15.16
CA ALA A 635 5.56 15.96 16.43
C ALA A 635 5.02 14.53 16.37
N VAL A 636 4.91 13.90 17.54
CA VAL A 636 4.28 12.58 17.72
C VAL A 636 3.31 12.66 18.90
N HIS A 637 2.12 12.09 18.73
CA HIS A 637 1.15 11.95 19.81
C HIS A 637 0.69 10.50 19.96
N LYS A 638 0.73 9.99 21.19
CA LYS A 638 0.21 8.68 21.55
C LYS A 638 -1.06 8.82 22.39
N SER A 639 -2.18 8.40 21.84
CA SER A 639 -3.51 8.34 22.48
C SER A 639 -3.56 7.23 23.52
N THR A 640 -3.03 7.48 24.72
CA THR A 640 -3.10 6.54 25.86
C THR A 640 -4.32 6.87 26.73
N ASP A 641 -5.43 6.14 26.53
CA ASP A 641 -6.64 6.25 27.36
C ASP A 641 -6.75 5.04 28.31
N VAL A 642 -6.82 5.30 29.61
CA VAL A 642 -7.03 4.27 30.64
C VAL A 642 -8.38 3.58 30.51
N ASN A 643 -9.36 4.26 29.92
CA ASN A 643 -10.72 3.75 29.72
C ASN A 643 -10.94 3.20 28.30
N GLY A 644 -9.91 3.17 27.45
CA GLY A 644 -10.03 2.62 26.10
C GLY A 644 -10.36 1.11 26.10
N TRP A 645 -10.89 0.62 24.97
CA TRP A 645 -11.17 -0.79 24.69
C TRP A 645 -9.99 -1.70 25.02
N VAL A 646 -8.77 -1.28 24.65
CA VAL A 646 -7.51 -1.79 25.22
C VAL A 646 -6.88 -0.66 26.03
N PRO A 647 -6.92 -0.72 27.38
CA PRO A 647 -6.41 0.35 28.23
C PRO A 647 -4.96 0.71 27.94
N ASN A 648 -4.69 2.02 27.83
CA ASN A 648 -3.36 2.61 27.58
C ASN A 648 -2.64 2.10 26.32
N SER A 649 -3.38 1.55 25.35
CA SER A 649 -2.83 1.08 24.08
C SER A 649 -3.24 2.03 22.95
N THR A 650 -2.30 2.80 22.45
CA THR A 650 -2.46 3.60 21.22
C THR A 650 -2.64 2.68 20.01
N MET A 651 -3.56 3.06 19.11
CA MET A 651 -3.83 2.39 17.85
C MET A 651 -4.52 3.36 16.87
N VAL A 652 -3.80 4.41 16.46
CA VAL A 652 -4.32 5.46 15.58
C VAL A 652 -4.61 4.89 14.19
N TRP A 653 -5.85 5.04 13.74
CA TRP A 653 -6.36 4.47 12.48
C TRP A 653 -6.31 5.51 11.36
N SER A 654 -6.71 6.74 11.63
CA SER A 654 -6.75 7.80 10.62
C SER A 654 -6.53 9.17 11.25
N ALA A 655 -6.04 10.14 10.47
CA ALA A 655 -5.76 11.49 10.91
C ALA A 655 -6.07 12.51 9.79
N MET A 656 -6.64 13.66 10.16
CA MET A 656 -6.97 14.74 9.24
C MET A 656 -6.76 16.10 9.92
N PRO A 657 -6.01 17.03 9.31
CA PRO A 657 -6.04 18.44 9.69
C PRO A 657 -7.40 19.05 9.36
N PHE A 658 -7.89 19.94 10.23
CA PHE A 658 -9.13 20.68 10.01
C PHE A 658 -9.15 21.94 10.88
N LYS A 659 -9.33 23.11 10.25
CA LYS A 659 -9.45 24.43 10.91
C LYS A 659 -8.40 24.66 12.01
N GLY A 660 -7.13 24.40 11.69
CA GLY A 660 -5.98 24.63 12.59
C GLY A 660 -5.80 23.58 13.71
N HIS A 661 -6.57 22.49 13.67
CA HIS A 661 -6.43 21.34 14.55
C HIS A 661 -6.08 20.10 13.73
N VAL A 662 -5.61 19.04 14.38
CA VAL A 662 -5.49 17.71 13.81
C VAL A 662 -6.44 16.80 14.57
N PHE A 663 -7.45 16.31 13.87
CA PHE A 663 -8.32 15.27 14.39
C PHE A 663 -7.77 13.91 14.00
N PHE A 664 -7.94 12.92 14.86
CA PHE A 664 -7.58 11.55 14.53
C PHE A 664 -8.44 10.55 15.28
N SER A 665 -8.74 9.42 14.63
CA SER A 665 -9.41 8.30 15.25
C SER A 665 -8.39 7.32 15.82
N ASP A 666 -8.63 6.90 17.05
CA ASP A 666 -7.91 5.83 17.70
C ASP A 666 -8.84 4.64 17.92
N THR A 667 -8.42 3.50 17.39
CA THR A 667 -9.20 2.27 17.38
C THR A 667 -9.65 1.84 18.77
N ASN A 668 -8.85 2.14 19.80
CA ASN A 668 -9.12 1.71 21.16
C ASN A 668 -9.83 2.77 21.99
N SER A 669 -9.77 4.05 21.63
CA SER A 669 -10.21 5.14 22.53
C SER A 669 -11.19 6.14 21.92
N GLY A 670 -11.37 6.17 20.60
CA GLY A 670 -12.32 7.08 19.94
C GLY A 670 -11.67 8.24 19.23
N LEU A 671 -12.33 9.39 19.20
CA LEU A 671 -11.87 10.57 18.46
C LEU A 671 -11.01 11.47 19.35
N TRP A 672 -9.96 12.05 18.78
CA TRP A 672 -9.06 12.96 19.46
C TRP A 672 -8.85 14.22 18.63
N SER A 673 -8.55 15.33 19.31
CA SER A 673 -8.13 16.58 18.69
C SER A 673 -6.87 17.10 19.37
N VAL A 674 -5.87 17.41 18.56
CA VAL A 674 -4.62 18.03 18.98
C VAL A 674 -4.33 19.27 18.14
N LYS A 675 -3.43 20.11 18.61
CA LYS A 675 -2.96 21.28 17.89
C LYS A 675 -1.44 21.26 17.81
N VAL A 676 -0.92 21.43 16.59
CA VAL A 676 0.51 21.62 16.37
C VAL A 676 0.79 23.11 16.56
N GLU A 677 1.62 23.44 17.54
CA GLU A 677 1.97 24.82 17.82
C GLU A 677 2.93 25.37 16.75
N PRO A 678 2.93 26.68 16.51
CA PRO A 678 3.90 27.28 15.60
C PRO A 678 5.33 27.04 16.10
N PRO A 679 6.34 27.14 15.22
CA PRO A 679 7.74 27.02 15.64
C PRO A 679 8.03 28.01 16.77
N GLU A 680 8.51 27.51 17.91
CA GLU A 680 9.09 28.39 18.92
C GLU A 680 10.30 29.09 18.27
N ARG A 681 10.47 30.41 18.50
CA ARG A 681 11.66 31.11 18.00
C ARG A 681 12.89 30.34 18.49
N PRO A 682 13.92 30.14 17.63
CA PRO A 682 15.13 29.47 18.06
C PRO A 682 15.66 30.16 19.32
N VAL A 683 15.89 29.39 20.37
CA VAL A 683 16.63 29.88 21.53
C VAL A 683 18.03 30.19 20.99
N SER A 684 18.31 31.49 20.85
CA SER A 684 19.55 32.05 20.32
C SER A 684 20.79 31.57 21.05
#